data_AF-A0A1H2HYM3-F1
#
_entry.id   AF-A0A1H2HYM3-F1
#
_cell.length_a   1.000
_cell.length_b   1.000
_cell.length_c   1.000
_cell.angle_alpha   90.00
_cell.angle_beta   90.00
_cell.angle_gamma   90.00
#
_symmetry.space_group_name_H-M   'P 1'
#
loop_
_entity.id
_entity.type
_entity.pdbx_description
1 polymer ?
#
loop_
_entity_poly.entity_id
_entity_poly.type
_entity_poly.pdbx_seq_one_letter_code
_entity_poly.pdbx_strand_id
1 'polypeptide(L)'
;MSRIPQRPLNIPSDAQWNASDQMWQLGQSRPRENDDPALVGERRYWYEDGSMAGIEYFDEEGQLNGTSTWYHPDGTLASQGEFRNGLRFGHFIEMQSENETPHYYTEDERTWRVEFDATKNWSEENIVYFLKDGTECTSTGRPLTMAFDLDPIFDGASPHNFIEGDGLRILQLLAEESENPSSELPETLGLDTVFGYKDQHVAPFLQLINTAGVHKTSPEGVNNTVLAPIRLPGYGAWGTQDGSTNLMEWFLRNCDAGMPGMAFNGAYWLGGSGDCNGWCIGLFDRDAEHGGSGSNECKPQIYFWDHDIDGFEQPQYGSLDDFLWHLCIEAACYQERLSEEAAKRARMQQFVEPQKSMSDTCFFQFRAYWLTELMKYTGSTESPKNRLRYLNTSFNSNLNKPINEEVHQARLRTGKDLPPTALYTLWRYFWFGHEARLREALDAYREAPAKLTRDCVALIEELLAERNTLPGIPDVRALRAALLTLDLDPDRKSEREAEQAALAEQKLAALTAEIPALQQQGLDALIERAWDVVDDKQSLQLLAKEVSKDARLGSLFIGLNWIKRRKQAEYNNPRSPIDDAYHADLGSWLESQDHRPAQAWMWPTATHLTLVLKDCVRRPGVAHPRLIEAALRELGIASEYNFSRERAATLLGCIQEQRAIPALLALFEEYQLNTADLSNDELRSVASRWEGCLSAAAEALCKIHRAYPNLPAADTAKHMHAIANDHYTAASLSRHHRMDNAAIACLRTLGSLGDPRTLMAMPSLYVARGDDAIGRMLALRELAHKHPGSRREIAEGQSDERCRGVMLAHALMLNAAIKGFDFNNALVFIEDNGYLRSDRKEWRLYWLLLCEAIAESTLPTDLIANLLYSGDRDVREAAQAALHARQSEVPRIRALSPIEAEDIVITQGTEGALQLFCDPHTIGLHYVLEAINRQPALVDMVDDRVVAALIDALVRDLDRLPQDDSIDLEKQTSTLLEVLMPHSGHLALIDPVARYIAHPSANVVLAVLPLAQPQAHVADVLSAYARLYESSASKLAQWLLTHAQFPGVQATIEAAGLTVKKLSSVAR
;
A
#
# COMPACT_ATOMS: atom_id res chain seq x y z
N MET A 1 -40.26 27.38 15.36
CA MET A 1 -40.19 28.60 14.53
C MET A 1 -39.55 29.68 15.38
N SER A 2 -38.34 30.08 15.04
CA SER A 2 -37.64 31.22 15.63
C SER A 2 -38.50 32.47 15.46
N ARG A 3 -38.59 33.31 16.51
CA ARG A 3 -39.34 34.57 16.43
C ARG A 3 -38.63 35.48 15.43
N ILE A 4 -39.33 35.92 14.37
CA ILE A 4 -38.79 36.92 13.43
C ILE A 4 -38.51 38.20 14.26
N PRO A 5 -37.28 38.71 14.28
CA PRO A 5 -36.95 39.91 15.03
C PRO A 5 -37.70 41.13 14.49
N GLN A 6 -37.86 42.14 15.34
CA GLN A 6 -38.44 43.40 14.90
C GLN A 6 -37.42 44.14 14.03
N ARG A 7 -37.75 44.36 12.74
CA ARG A 7 -36.86 45.04 11.80
C ARG A 7 -36.41 46.42 12.32
N PRO A 8 -35.10 46.65 12.50
CA PRO A 8 -34.54 47.97 12.83
C PRO A 8 -34.89 49.06 11.79
N LEU A 9 -34.95 50.32 12.25
CA LEU A 9 -35.37 51.47 11.41
C LEU A 9 -34.37 51.81 10.29
N ASN A 10 -33.11 51.42 10.44
CA ASN A 10 -32.05 51.65 9.46
C ASN A 10 -31.99 50.57 8.37
N ILE A 11 -32.75 49.47 8.51
CA ILE A 11 -32.86 48.45 7.46
C ILE A 11 -33.95 48.85 6.46
N PRO A 12 -33.67 48.79 5.14
CA PRO A 12 -34.64 49.09 4.10
C PRO A 12 -35.97 48.34 4.26
N SER A 13 -37.06 48.99 3.84
CA SER A 13 -38.41 48.45 4.07
C SER A 13 -38.76 47.21 3.25
N ASP A 14 -37.94 46.90 2.25
CA ASP A 14 -38.01 45.77 1.34
C ASP A 14 -37.04 44.63 1.70
N ALA A 15 -36.14 44.82 2.67
CA ALA A 15 -35.30 43.75 3.17
C ALA A 15 -36.13 42.67 3.88
N GLN A 16 -35.75 41.42 3.67
CA GLN A 16 -36.43 40.23 4.20
C GLN A 16 -35.55 39.52 5.23
N TRP A 17 -36.14 38.99 6.29
CA TRP A 17 -35.41 38.21 7.29
C TRP A 17 -35.14 36.79 6.76
N ASN A 18 -33.88 36.40 6.68
CA ASN A 18 -33.46 35.02 6.46
C ASN A 18 -33.27 34.31 7.82
N ALA A 19 -34.14 33.36 8.12
CA ALA A 19 -34.11 32.64 9.38
C ALA A 19 -32.98 31.60 9.49
N SER A 20 -32.41 31.11 8.37
CA SER A 20 -31.27 30.19 8.42
C SER A 20 -30.00 30.91 8.88
N ASP A 21 -29.78 32.10 8.30
CA ASP A 21 -28.53 32.84 8.48
C ASP A 21 -28.63 33.87 9.61
N GLN A 22 -29.84 34.06 10.16
CA GLN A 22 -30.15 35.08 11.17
C GLN A 22 -29.75 36.50 10.73
N MET A 23 -30.05 36.82 9.47
CA MET A 23 -29.73 38.12 8.86
C MET A 23 -30.91 38.67 8.06
N TRP A 24 -30.99 40.00 7.97
CA TRP A 24 -31.82 40.66 6.97
C TRP A 24 -31.07 40.69 5.65
N GLN A 25 -31.77 40.48 4.54
CA GLN A 25 -31.18 40.48 3.20
C GLN A 25 -32.02 41.33 2.23
N LEU A 26 -31.33 42.05 1.34
CA LEU A 26 -31.92 42.83 0.26
C LEU A 26 -31.15 42.57 -1.04
N GLY A 27 -31.85 42.20 -2.09
CA GLY A 27 -31.27 41.98 -3.42
C GLY A 27 -32.33 41.54 -4.42
N GLN A 28 -31.97 41.52 -5.70
CA GLN A 28 -32.86 40.99 -6.73
C GLN A 28 -32.73 39.47 -6.80
N SER A 29 -33.83 38.81 -7.14
CA SER A 29 -33.85 37.38 -7.40
C SER A 29 -34.62 37.08 -8.67
N ARG A 30 -34.09 36.21 -9.51
CA ARG A 30 -34.75 35.68 -10.69
C ARG A 30 -35.38 34.32 -10.36
N PRO A 31 -36.67 34.10 -10.64
CA PRO A 31 -37.28 32.80 -10.40
C PRO A 31 -36.61 31.72 -11.27
N ARG A 32 -36.30 30.57 -10.67
CA ARG A 32 -35.92 29.34 -11.37
C ARG A 32 -37.10 28.38 -11.36
N GLU A 33 -37.28 27.67 -12.46
CA GLU A 33 -38.34 26.67 -12.57
C GLU A 33 -37.90 25.43 -11.79
N ASN A 34 -38.47 25.23 -10.60
CA ASN A 34 -38.24 24.13 -9.64
C ASN A 34 -37.06 24.24 -8.68
N ASP A 35 -36.31 25.35 -8.68
CA ASP A 35 -35.22 25.61 -7.72
C ASP A 35 -35.47 26.90 -6.93
N ASP A 36 -34.66 27.14 -5.90
CA ASP A 36 -34.61 28.43 -5.22
C ASP A 36 -34.32 29.57 -6.21
N PRO A 37 -34.88 30.77 -5.97
CA PRO A 37 -34.65 31.93 -6.83
C PRO A 37 -33.14 32.19 -6.99
N ALA A 38 -32.67 32.30 -8.24
CA ALA A 38 -31.29 32.70 -8.50
C ALA A 38 -31.08 34.14 -8.04
N LEU A 39 -30.06 34.37 -7.23
CA LEU A 39 -29.69 35.73 -6.80
C LEU A 39 -29.07 36.46 -8.00
N VAL A 40 -29.35 37.74 -8.20
CA VAL A 40 -28.77 38.49 -9.34
C VAL A 40 -28.41 39.89 -8.89
N GLY A 41 -27.23 40.36 -9.29
CA GLY A 41 -26.71 41.69 -8.98
C GLY A 41 -26.24 41.83 -7.53
N GLU A 42 -26.27 43.07 -7.02
CA GLU A 42 -25.85 43.38 -5.67
C GLU A 42 -26.84 42.85 -4.62
N ARG A 43 -26.30 42.23 -3.58
CA ARG A 43 -27.03 41.78 -2.40
C ARG A 43 -26.40 42.34 -1.14
N ARG A 44 -27.23 42.85 -0.24
CA ARG A 44 -26.82 43.42 1.04
C ARG A 44 -27.40 42.62 2.19
N TYR A 45 -26.61 42.46 3.24
CA TYR A 45 -26.97 41.73 4.45
C TYR A 45 -26.83 42.63 5.67
N TRP A 46 -27.69 42.45 6.67
CA TRP A 46 -27.62 43.12 7.96
C TRP A 46 -27.85 42.13 9.10
N TYR A 47 -27.18 42.33 10.22
CA TYR A 47 -27.43 41.57 11.45
C TYR A 47 -28.80 41.90 12.06
N GLU A 48 -29.18 41.16 13.11
CA GLU A 48 -30.43 41.36 13.84
C GLU A 48 -30.61 42.80 14.37
N ASP A 49 -29.51 43.43 14.82
CA ASP A 49 -29.49 44.80 15.36
C ASP A 49 -29.52 45.89 14.26
N GLY A 50 -29.39 45.50 13.00
CA GLY A 50 -29.40 46.38 11.84
C GLY A 50 -28.04 46.93 11.43
N SER A 51 -26.95 46.52 12.08
CA SER A 51 -25.60 46.76 11.57
C SER A 51 -25.40 46.03 10.22
N MET A 52 -24.59 46.60 9.33
CA MET A 52 -24.31 45.99 8.02
C MET A 52 -23.49 44.72 8.24
N ALA A 53 -23.93 43.60 7.67
CA ALA A 53 -23.22 42.33 7.74
C ALA A 53 -22.37 42.08 6.50
N GLY A 54 -22.86 42.40 5.30
CA GLY A 54 -22.09 42.18 4.09
C GLY A 54 -22.71 42.68 2.79
N ILE A 55 -21.90 42.70 1.74
CA ILE A 55 -22.24 43.05 0.37
C ILE A 55 -21.65 41.99 -0.56
N GLU A 56 -22.47 41.45 -1.44
CA GLU A 56 -22.10 40.42 -2.41
C GLU A 56 -22.64 40.75 -3.80
N TYR A 57 -21.98 40.25 -4.84
CA TYR A 57 -22.42 40.42 -6.24
C TYR A 57 -22.63 39.07 -6.89
N PHE A 58 -23.81 38.87 -7.50
CA PHE A 58 -24.16 37.65 -8.21
C PHE A 58 -24.34 37.92 -9.71
N ASP A 59 -23.92 36.99 -10.55
CA ASP A 59 -24.15 37.03 -12.00
C ASP A 59 -25.59 36.62 -12.39
N GLU A 60 -25.86 36.53 -13.70
CA GLU A 60 -27.19 36.16 -14.21
C GLU A 60 -27.56 34.70 -13.92
N GLU A 61 -26.55 33.87 -13.67
CA GLU A 61 -26.60 32.47 -13.28
C GLU A 61 -26.65 32.28 -11.76
N GLY A 62 -26.76 33.37 -10.99
CA GLY A 62 -26.80 33.34 -9.53
C GLY A 62 -25.58 32.74 -8.85
N GLN A 63 -24.43 32.80 -9.52
CA GLN A 63 -23.14 32.50 -8.95
C GLN A 63 -22.50 33.79 -8.44
N LEU A 64 -21.75 33.70 -7.34
CA LEU A 64 -21.03 34.84 -6.77
C LEU A 64 -19.95 35.30 -7.77
N ASN A 65 -20.02 36.56 -8.21
CA ASN A 65 -19.17 37.13 -9.26
C ASN A 65 -18.92 38.62 -9.00
N GLY A 66 -17.71 38.94 -8.54
CA GLY A 66 -17.28 40.25 -8.07
C GLY A 66 -16.79 40.24 -6.62
N THR A 67 -16.65 41.43 -6.03
CA THR A 67 -16.14 41.60 -4.66
C THR A 67 -17.19 41.22 -3.61
N SER A 68 -16.90 40.22 -2.78
CA SER A 68 -17.63 39.98 -1.53
C SER A 68 -16.97 40.76 -0.40
N THR A 69 -17.75 41.46 0.42
CA THR A 69 -17.24 42.23 1.56
C THR A 69 -18.15 42.03 2.76
N TRP A 70 -17.60 41.54 3.86
CA TRP A 70 -18.29 41.27 5.12
C TRP A 70 -17.76 42.13 6.25
N TYR A 71 -18.62 42.45 7.20
CA TYR A 71 -18.33 43.33 8.32
C TYR A 71 -18.72 42.66 9.64
N HIS A 72 -17.95 42.95 10.68
CA HIS A 72 -18.30 42.66 12.06
C HIS A 72 -19.50 43.52 12.51
N PRO A 73 -20.26 43.12 13.55
CA PRO A 73 -21.38 43.93 14.07
C PRO A 73 -20.99 45.35 14.52
N ASP A 74 -19.72 45.56 14.89
CA ASP A 74 -19.18 46.88 15.24
C ASP A 74 -18.89 47.78 14.01
N GLY A 75 -19.10 47.25 12.80
CA GLY A 75 -18.90 47.94 11.54
C GLY A 75 -17.46 47.88 10.99
N THR A 76 -16.54 47.21 11.69
CA THR A 76 -15.19 46.95 11.16
C THR A 76 -15.24 45.87 10.07
N LEU A 77 -14.26 45.86 9.17
CA LEU A 77 -14.17 44.85 8.11
C LEU A 77 -13.91 43.47 8.75
N ALA A 78 -14.65 42.45 8.34
CA ALA A 78 -14.45 41.06 8.76
C ALA A 78 -13.73 40.27 7.66
N SER A 79 -14.21 40.36 6.42
CA SER A 79 -13.52 39.77 5.28
C SER A 79 -13.82 40.49 3.97
N GLN A 80 -12.92 40.40 3.01
CA GLN A 80 -13.10 40.90 1.65
C GLN A 80 -12.38 39.99 0.67
N GLY A 81 -12.99 39.71 -0.48
CA GLY A 81 -12.34 38.96 -1.54
C GLY A 81 -13.09 38.95 -2.84
N GLU A 82 -12.43 38.54 -3.91
CA GLU A 82 -12.97 38.54 -5.26
C GLU A 82 -13.47 37.13 -5.65
N PHE A 83 -14.61 37.08 -6.33
CA PHE A 83 -15.20 35.83 -6.82
C PHE A 83 -15.42 35.89 -8.33
N ARG A 84 -15.24 34.76 -9.00
CA ARG A 84 -15.56 34.59 -10.43
C ARG A 84 -16.31 33.29 -10.62
N ASN A 85 -17.55 33.38 -11.11
CA ASN A 85 -18.42 32.22 -11.39
C ASN A 85 -18.57 31.29 -10.17
N GLY A 86 -18.74 31.87 -8.98
CA GLY A 86 -18.90 31.15 -7.71
C GLY A 86 -17.61 30.60 -7.10
N LEU A 87 -16.44 30.89 -7.68
CA LEU A 87 -15.13 30.44 -7.18
C LEU A 87 -14.36 31.61 -6.60
N ARG A 88 -13.65 31.40 -5.48
CA ARG A 88 -12.67 32.37 -4.97
C ARG A 88 -11.61 32.64 -6.04
N PHE A 89 -11.30 33.91 -6.30
CA PHE A 89 -10.31 34.31 -7.30
C PHE A 89 -9.68 35.66 -6.96
N GLY A 90 -8.36 35.75 -6.83
CA GLY A 90 -7.64 36.99 -6.56
C GLY A 90 -7.31 37.16 -5.08
N HIS A 91 -7.22 38.40 -4.63
CA HIS A 91 -6.73 38.73 -3.28
C HIS A 91 -7.86 38.71 -2.25
N PHE A 92 -7.61 38.08 -1.11
CA PHE A 92 -8.51 37.96 0.04
C PHE A 92 -7.88 38.58 1.27
N ILE A 93 -8.72 39.20 2.09
CA ILE A 93 -8.36 39.81 3.36
C ILE A 93 -9.36 39.32 4.40
N GLU A 94 -8.90 38.84 5.54
CA GLU A 94 -9.71 38.55 6.72
C GLU A 94 -9.14 39.29 7.93
N MET A 95 -10.02 39.83 8.78
CA MET A 95 -9.63 40.70 9.90
C MET A 95 -10.37 40.33 11.17
N GLN A 96 -9.65 40.35 12.28
CA GLN A 96 -10.18 40.20 13.63
C GLN A 96 -10.87 41.50 14.10
N SER A 97 -11.80 41.39 15.06
CA SER A 97 -12.45 42.53 15.73
C SER A 97 -11.91 42.71 17.15
N GLU A 98 -12.02 43.94 17.69
CA GLU A 98 -11.73 44.21 19.11
C GLU A 98 -12.81 43.63 20.03
N ASN A 99 -14.01 43.43 19.48
CA ASN A 99 -15.16 42.92 20.19
C ASN A 99 -15.31 41.43 19.89
N GLU A 100 -15.94 40.69 20.81
CA GLU A 100 -16.38 39.33 20.51
C GLU A 100 -17.51 39.40 19.48
N THR A 101 -17.30 38.79 18.31
CA THR A 101 -18.27 38.82 17.20
C THR A 101 -18.64 37.40 16.77
N PRO A 102 -19.81 37.22 16.12
CA PRO A 102 -20.19 35.91 15.57
C PRO A 102 -19.36 35.52 14.33
N HIS A 103 -18.60 36.44 13.74
CA HIS A 103 -17.67 36.10 12.66
C HIS A 103 -16.41 35.48 13.24
N TYR A 104 -16.23 34.20 12.95
CA TYR A 104 -15.04 33.46 13.34
C TYR A 104 -13.85 33.92 12.48
N TYR A 105 -12.82 34.43 13.14
CA TYR A 105 -11.50 34.62 12.56
C TYR A 105 -10.75 33.28 12.69
N THR A 106 -10.30 32.71 11.57
CA THR A 106 -9.80 31.32 11.54
C THR A 106 -8.39 31.16 12.11
N GLU A 107 -7.65 32.25 12.22
CA GLU A 107 -6.23 32.25 12.56
C GLU A 107 -5.99 32.41 14.08
N ASP A 108 -4.72 32.31 14.49
CA ASP A 108 -4.29 32.50 15.88
C ASP A 108 -4.78 33.87 16.42
N GLU A 109 -5.31 33.89 17.64
CA GLU A 109 -5.88 35.10 18.25
C GLU A 109 -4.90 36.26 18.42
N ARG A 110 -3.59 36.00 18.32
CA ARG A 110 -2.51 37.00 18.32
C ARG A 110 -2.34 37.68 16.96
N THR A 111 -2.85 37.09 15.88
CA THR A 111 -2.92 37.70 14.55
C THR A 111 -4.18 38.56 14.42
N TRP A 112 -4.08 39.69 13.71
CA TRP A 112 -5.18 40.64 13.55
C TRP A 112 -5.77 40.64 12.14
N ARG A 113 -4.93 40.35 11.14
CA ARG A 113 -5.31 40.33 9.74
C ARG A 113 -4.50 39.27 9.02
N VAL A 114 -5.17 38.50 8.15
CA VAL A 114 -4.53 37.61 7.19
C VAL A 114 -4.90 38.05 5.77
N GLU A 115 -3.93 38.00 4.87
CA GLU A 115 -4.10 38.29 3.45
C GLU A 115 -3.59 37.09 2.63
N PHE A 116 -4.29 36.68 1.58
CA PHE A 116 -3.87 35.58 0.72
C PHE A 116 -4.41 35.72 -0.71
N ASP A 117 -3.78 35.03 -1.66
CA ASP A 117 -4.22 34.96 -3.05
C ASP A 117 -4.88 33.60 -3.36
N ALA A 118 -6.07 33.64 -3.96
CA ALA A 118 -6.75 32.48 -4.50
C ALA A 118 -6.58 32.40 -6.02
N THR A 119 -5.71 31.49 -6.51
CA THR A 119 -5.57 31.21 -7.95
C THR A 119 -6.60 30.19 -8.44
N LYS A 120 -7.11 29.36 -7.52
CA LYS A 120 -8.13 28.34 -7.72
C LYS A 120 -9.13 28.38 -6.56
N ASN A 121 -10.28 27.74 -6.74
CA ASN A 121 -11.26 27.67 -5.66
C ASN A 121 -10.64 26.97 -4.44
N TRP A 122 -10.64 27.66 -3.30
CA TRP A 122 -10.07 27.20 -2.03
C TRP A 122 -8.55 27.03 -1.99
N SER A 123 -7.79 27.55 -2.97
CA SER A 123 -6.34 27.71 -2.79
C SER A 123 -6.05 28.96 -1.99
N GLU A 124 -5.10 28.88 -1.08
CA GLU A 124 -4.59 30.03 -0.32
C GLU A 124 -3.08 30.07 -0.55
N GLU A 125 -2.65 30.94 -1.47
CA GLU A 125 -1.26 31.16 -1.84
C GLU A 125 -0.80 32.51 -1.30
N ASN A 126 0.51 32.72 -1.14
CA ASN A 126 1.08 34.00 -0.66
C ASN A 126 0.44 34.51 0.64
N ILE A 127 0.18 33.63 1.60
CA ILE A 127 -0.46 33.99 2.87
C ILE A 127 0.48 34.90 3.68
N VAL A 128 -0.03 36.06 4.11
CA VAL A 128 0.69 37.03 4.95
C VAL A 128 -0.17 37.39 6.15
N TYR A 129 0.42 37.35 7.33
CA TYR A 129 -0.23 37.69 8.60
C TYR A 129 0.23 39.05 9.10
N PHE A 130 -0.64 39.75 9.80
CA PHE A 130 -0.36 41.06 10.37
C PHE A 130 -0.88 41.19 11.78
N LEU A 131 -0.12 41.90 12.60
CA LEU A 131 -0.54 42.41 13.90
C LEU A 131 -1.46 43.62 13.73
N LYS A 132 -2.10 44.00 14.83
CA LYS A 132 -3.05 45.12 14.88
C LYS A 132 -2.48 46.46 14.43
N ASP A 133 -1.18 46.69 14.62
CA ASP A 133 -0.50 47.91 14.18
C ASP A 133 -0.04 47.86 12.70
N GLY A 134 -0.35 46.78 11.99
CA GLY A 134 0.05 46.55 10.60
C GLY A 134 1.44 45.92 10.44
N THR A 135 2.13 45.56 11.53
CA THR A 135 3.40 44.84 11.46
C THR A 135 3.16 43.43 10.94
N GLU A 136 3.88 43.04 9.88
CA GLU A 136 3.86 41.65 9.40
C GLU A 136 4.36 40.69 10.49
N CYS A 137 3.63 39.59 10.65
CA CYS A 137 3.93 38.53 11.60
C CYS A 137 3.82 37.15 10.96
N THR A 138 4.18 36.14 11.74
CA THR A 138 3.98 34.73 11.40
C THR A 138 2.53 34.30 11.71
N SER A 139 2.12 33.08 11.34
CA SER A 139 0.75 32.59 11.59
C SER A 139 0.40 32.49 13.08
N THR A 140 1.42 32.41 13.95
CA THR A 140 1.29 32.44 15.42
C THR A 140 1.35 33.85 16.03
N GLY A 141 1.33 34.90 15.21
CA GLY A 141 1.35 36.29 15.69
C GLY A 141 2.72 36.79 16.17
N ARG A 142 3.82 36.13 15.80
CA ARG A 142 5.17 36.61 16.11
C ARG A 142 5.62 37.64 15.06
N PRO A 143 6.05 38.86 15.43
CA PRO A 143 6.56 39.82 14.44
C PRO A 143 7.66 39.22 13.58
N LEU A 144 7.66 39.43 12.26
CA LEU A 144 8.69 38.85 11.37
C LEU A 144 10.11 39.33 11.72
N THR A 145 10.24 40.50 12.34
CA THR A 145 11.53 41.01 12.85
C THR A 145 12.10 40.21 14.03
N MET A 146 11.25 39.44 14.70
CA MET A 146 11.60 38.53 15.79
C MET A 146 11.49 37.07 15.39
N ALA A 147 10.80 36.75 14.28
CA ALA A 147 10.68 35.40 13.73
C ALA A 147 12.01 34.90 13.18
N PHE A 148 12.08 33.58 12.92
CA PHE A 148 13.25 32.96 12.28
C PHE A 148 14.58 33.20 13.04
N ASP A 149 14.51 33.44 14.35
CA ASP A 149 15.66 33.76 15.18
C ASP A 149 16.58 32.55 15.42
N LEU A 150 16.12 31.35 15.10
CA LEU A 150 16.92 30.13 15.12
C LEU A 150 17.66 29.87 13.80
N ASP A 151 17.37 30.58 12.70
CA ASP A 151 18.07 30.42 11.42
C ASP A 151 19.60 30.45 11.57
N PRO A 152 20.21 31.46 12.23
CA PRO A 152 21.66 31.54 12.34
C PRO A 152 22.25 30.45 13.26
N ILE A 153 21.44 29.91 14.18
CA ILE A 153 21.87 28.85 15.10
C ILE A 153 21.89 27.52 14.35
N PHE A 154 20.83 27.18 13.61
CA PHE A 154 20.80 25.98 12.77
C PHE A 154 21.83 26.03 11.63
N ASP A 155 22.09 27.20 11.03
CA ASP A 155 23.13 27.34 10.01
C ASP A 155 24.55 27.09 10.56
N GLY A 156 24.78 27.28 11.87
CA GLY A 156 26.06 27.05 12.54
C GLY A 156 26.19 25.72 13.29
N ALA A 157 25.06 25.08 13.59
CA ALA A 157 25.00 23.85 14.37
C ALA A 157 25.38 22.62 13.51
N SER A 158 25.86 21.56 14.17
CA SER A 158 26.21 20.30 13.52
C SER A 158 25.26 19.19 13.95
N PRO A 159 24.64 18.44 13.01
CA PRO A 159 23.79 17.29 13.35
C PRO A 159 24.56 16.19 14.10
N HIS A 160 25.86 16.01 13.83
CA HIS A 160 26.65 14.90 14.38
C HIS A 160 27.15 15.08 15.82
N ASN A 161 27.05 16.30 16.35
CA ASN A 161 27.36 16.59 17.76
C ASN A 161 26.34 17.55 18.35
N PHE A 162 25.07 17.33 17.99
CA PHE A 162 24.01 18.27 18.27
C PHE A 162 23.78 18.44 19.76
N ILE A 163 23.79 17.35 20.53
CA ILE A 163 23.54 17.35 21.98
C ILE A 163 24.64 18.10 22.73
N GLU A 164 25.92 17.85 22.42
CA GLU A 164 27.03 18.54 23.08
C GLU A 164 27.26 19.97 22.55
N GLY A 165 26.79 20.24 21.32
CA GLY A 165 26.86 21.53 20.66
C GLY A 165 25.66 22.44 20.98
N ASP A 166 24.94 22.86 19.94
CA ASP A 166 23.87 23.85 20.04
C ASP A 166 22.50 23.30 20.48
N GLY A 167 22.33 21.98 20.59
CA GLY A 167 21.05 21.33 20.87
C GLY A 167 20.42 21.76 22.19
N LEU A 168 21.22 21.82 23.27
CA LEU A 168 20.78 22.35 24.57
C LEU A 168 20.29 23.80 24.47
N ARG A 169 21.00 24.63 23.71
CA ARG A 169 20.66 26.05 23.51
C ARG A 169 19.38 26.20 22.70
N ILE A 170 19.22 25.45 21.61
CA ILE A 170 18.03 25.47 20.76
C ILE A 170 16.80 25.03 21.56
N LEU A 171 16.90 23.94 22.32
CA LEU A 171 15.79 23.46 23.14
C LEU A 171 15.43 24.42 24.27
N GLN A 172 16.40 25.09 24.90
CA GLN A 172 16.12 26.15 25.88
C GLN A 172 15.34 27.30 25.23
N LEU A 173 15.76 27.74 24.05
CA LEU A 173 15.06 28.77 23.31
C LEU A 173 13.63 28.33 22.97
N LEU A 174 13.43 27.12 22.44
CA LEU A 174 12.11 26.56 22.15
C LEU A 174 11.21 26.43 23.40
N ALA A 175 11.81 26.22 24.57
CA ALA A 175 11.09 26.11 25.85
C ALA A 175 10.61 27.46 26.40
N GLU A 176 11.36 28.55 26.18
CA GLU A 176 11.05 29.89 26.70
C GLU A 176 9.69 30.44 26.22
N GLU A 177 9.18 29.96 25.09
CA GLU A 177 7.90 30.40 24.51
C GLU A 177 6.73 29.45 24.76
N SER A 178 6.95 28.31 25.40
CA SER A 178 5.84 27.44 25.80
C SER A 178 5.07 28.13 26.93
N GLU A 179 3.87 28.65 26.63
CA GLU A 179 3.03 29.38 27.60
C GLU A 179 2.59 28.55 28.83
N ASN A 180 2.89 27.25 28.85
CA ASN A 180 2.62 26.36 29.97
C ASN A 180 3.78 25.35 30.15
N PRO A 181 4.93 25.77 30.70
CA PRO A 181 5.92 24.80 31.17
C PRO A 181 5.26 24.08 32.35
N SER A 182 4.91 22.81 32.18
CA SER A 182 4.34 22.04 33.29
C SER A 182 5.35 22.04 34.44
N SER A 183 5.03 22.73 35.53
CA SER A 183 5.95 22.93 36.66
C SER A 183 6.22 21.66 37.46
N GLU A 184 5.47 20.59 37.22
CA GLU A 184 5.72 19.26 37.78
C GLU A 184 6.53 18.40 36.80
N LEU A 185 7.85 18.48 36.94
CA LEU A 185 8.74 17.52 36.33
C LEU A 185 8.41 16.11 36.85
N PRO A 186 8.19 15.12 35.99
CA PRO A 186 8.27 13.73 36.42
C PRO A 186 9.68 13.52 37.00
N GLU A 187 9.80 12.98 38.21
CA GLU A 187 11.09 12.45 38.69
C GLU A 187 11.66 11.57 37.58
N THR A 188 12.81 11.97 37.03
CA THR A 188 13.50 11.22 35.98
C THR A 188 13.74 9.83 36.54
N LEU A 189 12.93 8.87 36.08
CA LEU A 189 13.10 7.45 36.37
C LEU A 189 14.56 7.11 36.05
N GLY A 190 15.28 6.61 37.06
CA GLY A 190 16.70 6.27 36.96
C GLY A 190 16.93 5.19 35.90
N LEU A 191 17.06 5.59 34.64
CA LEU A 191 17.46 4.73 33.53
C LEU A 191 18.79 4.04 33.83
N ASP A 192 19.67 4.75 34.55
CA ASP A 192 20.89 4.23 35.14
C ASP A 192 20.64 3.05 36.09
N THR A 193 19.59 3.14 36.89
CA THR A 193 19.24 2.14 37.89
C THR A 193 18.52 0.96 37.23
N VAL A 194 17.59 1.21 36.31
CA VAL A 194 16.78 0.18 35.65
C VAL A 194 17.60 -0.63 34.67
N PHE A 195 18.35 0.04 33.78
CA PHE A 195 19.08 -0.58 32.68
C PHE A 195 20.61 -0.59 32.87
N GLY A 196 21.14 0.04 33.92
CA GLY A 196 22.59 0.09 34.18
C GLY A 196 23.33 1.19 33.43
N TYR A 197 22.62 2.10 32.76
CA TYR A 197 23.19 3.05 31.81
C TYR A 197 23.62 4.35 32.51
N LYS A 198 24.94 4.57 32.68
CA LYS A 198 25.50 5.74 33.38
C LYS A 198 25.55 7.03 32.55
N ASP A 199 24.60 7.26 31.64
CA ASP A 199 24.75 8.41 30.75
C ASP A 199 24.34 9.72 31.43
N GLN A 200 25.35 10.50 31.78
CA GLN A 200 25.26 11.89 32.22
C GLN A 200 24.61 12.80 31.15
N HIS A 201 24.51 12.34 29.90
CA HIS A 201 23.98 13.11 28.78
C HIS A 201 22.46 12.90 28.54
N VAL A 202 21.91 11.71 28.81
CA VAL A 202 20.52 11.38 28.44
C VAL A 202 19.49 11.94 29.43
N ALA A 203 19.77 11.90 30.74
CA ALA A 203 18.78 12.27 31.75
C ALA A 203 18.46 13.79 31.82
N PRO A 204 19.45 14.71 31.87
CA PRO A 204 19.19 16.15 31.80
C PRO A 204 18.51 16.56 30.48
N PHE A 205 18.71 15.75 29.46
CA PHE A 205 18.24 15.99 28.12
C PHE A 205 16.78 15.55 27.91
N LEU A 206 16.40 14.34 28.35
CA LEU A 206 14.99 13.92 28.41
C LEU A 206 14.14 14.88 29.26
N GLN A 207 14.74 15.45 30.31
CA GLN A 207 14.14 16.51 31.11
C GLN A 207 13.87 17.77 30.28
N LEU A 208 14.80 18.15 29.40
CA LEU A 208 14.70 19.33 28.56
C LEU A 208 13.65 19.15 27.45
N ILE A 209 13.59 18.00 26.77
CA ILE A 209 12.54 17.70 25.77
C ILE A 209 11.15 17.84 26.40
N ASN A 210 10.96 17.27 27.59
CA ASN A 210 9.68 17.35 28.31
C ASN A 210 9.35 18.80 28.69
N THR A 211 10.35 19.58 29.11
CA THR A 211 10.17 20.99 29.50
C THR A 211 9.87 21.88 28.30
N ALA A 212 10.50 21.61 27.16
CA ALA A 212 10.35 22.40 25.94
C ALA A 212 8.98 22.25 25.26
N GLY A 213 8.10 21.36 25.76
CA GLY A 213 6.76 21.21 25.22
C GLY A 213 6.73 20.68 23.77
N VAL A 214 7.85 20.15 23.29
CA VAL A 214 8.06 19.67 21.91
C VAL A 214 7.07 18.57 21.50
N HIS A 215 6.42 17.95 22.48
CA HIS A 215 5.34 17.00 22.22
C HIS A 215 4.02 17.62 21.72
N LYS A 216 3.82 18.93 21.89
CA LYS A 216 2.57 19.60 21.47
C LYS A 216 2.61 20.10 20.03
N THR A 217 3.77 20.03 19.36
CA THR A 217 4.03 20.74 18.10
C THR A 217 3.88 19.85 16.86
N SER A 218 3.17 18.73 16.95
CA SER A 218 2.86 17.93 15.77
C SER A 218 1.59 18.42 15.10
N PRO A 219 1.52 18.51 13.75
CA PRO A 219 0.31 18.86 13.02
C PRO A 219 -0.85 17.92 13.36
N GLU A 220 -2.08 18.43 13.18
CA GLU A 220 -3.35 17.75 13.39
C GLU A 220 -3.32 16.30 12.84
N GLY A 221 -3.30 15.32 13.74
CA GLY A 221 -3.14 13.91 13.42
C GLY A 221 -2.37 13.13 14.48
N VAL A 222 -1.55 13.82 15.26
CA VAL A 222 -0.86 13.23 16.41
C VAL A 222 -1.53 13.73 17.68
N ASN A 223 -2.48 12.95 18.20
CA ASN A 223 -3.20 13.24 19.44
C ASN A 223 -2.26 13.72 20.56
N ASN A 224 -2.69 14.75 21.32
CA ASN A 224 -2.05 15.49 22.43
C ASN A 224 -1.49 14.68 23.63
N THR A 225 -1.07 13.43 23.44
CA THR A 225 -0.57 12.49 24.47
C THR A 225 0.93 12.19 24.32
N VAL A 226 1.61 12.95 23.48
CA VAL A 226 2.92 12.64 22.92
C VAL A 226 4.01 12.97 23.94
N LEU A 227 5.04 12.13 24.04
CA LEU A 227 6.14 12.20 25.02
C LEU A 227 5.72 12.46 26.49
N ALA A 228 4.58 11.97 26.96
CA ALA A 228 4.62 11.51 28.34
C ALA A 228 5.67 10.37 28.31
N PRO A 229 6.84 10.46 29.00
CA PRO A 229 7.56 9.24 29.29
C PRO A 229 6.50 8.29 29.82
N ILE A 230 6.56 7.01 29.44
CA ILE A 230 5.85 6.02 30.24
C ILE A 230 6.46 6.22 31.64
N ARG A 231 5.82 7.06 32.47
CA ARG A 231 5.93 7.02 33.92
C ARG A 231 5.60 5.57 34.11
N LEU A 232 6.57 4.69 34.37
CA LEU A 232 6.30 3.33 34.83
C LEU A 232 5.31 3.56 35.97
N PRO A 233 3.99 3.34 35.78
CA PRO A 233 3.05 3.95 36.71
C PRO A 233 3.29 3.31 38.08
N GLY A 234 3.82 4.10 39.03
CA GLY A 234 4.03 3.65 40.41
C GLY A 234 5.47 3.42 40.90
N TYR A 235 6.53 3.97 40.27
CA TYR A 235 7.88 3.87 40.86
C TYR A 235 8.43 5.16 41.53
N GLY A 236 7.95 6.36 41.17
CA GLY A 236 8.51 7.64 41.67
C GLY A 236 7.88 8.19 42.95
N ALA A 237 6.60 8.59 42.94
CA ALA A 237 6.02 9.37 44.06
C ALA A 237 4.98 8.63 44.92
N TRP A 238 4.59 7.42 44.52
CA TRP A 238 3.72 6.52 45.28
C TRP A 238 4.34 5.14 45.13
N GLY A 239 4.89 4.56 46.20
CA GLY A 239 5.32 3.16 46.18
C GLY A 239 4.22 2.33 45.53
N THR A 240 4.60 1.33 44.72
CA THR A 240 3.69 0.48 43.96
C THR A 240 2.38 0.31 44.73
N GLN A 241 1.27 0.84 44.21
CA GLN A 241 -0.02 0.76 44.93
C GLN A 241 -0.41 -0.71 45.22
N ASP A 242 0.24 -1.66 44.55
CA ASP A 242 0.10 -3.11 44.75
C ASP A 242 1.19 -3.76 45.65
N GLY A 243 2.17 -3.00 46.14
CA GLY A 243 3.24 -3.48 47.03
C GLY A 243 4.31 -4.37 46.37
N SER A 244 4.33 -4.49 45.04
CA SER A 244 5.37 -5.26 44.35
C SER A 244 6.73 -4.55 44.41
N THR A 245 7.75 -5.23 44.96
CA THR A 245 9.14 -4.72 45.04
C THR A 245 10.01 -5.17 43.85
N ASN A 246 9.52 -6.12 43.04
CA ASN A 246 10.25 -6.70 41.91
C ASN A 246 9.81 -6.05 40.59
N LEU A 247 10.74 -5.39 39.88
CA LEU A 247 10.46 -4.67 38.63
C LEU A 247 10.01 -5.62 37.51
N MET A 248 10.54 -6.84 37.46
CA MET A 248 10.15 -7.85 36.48
C MET A 248 8.70 -8.30 36.69
N GLU A 249 8.27 -8.46 37.94
CA GLU A 249 6.88 -8.80 38.25
C GLU A 249 5.93 -7.68 37.83
N TRP A 250 6.33 -6.42 38.04
CA TRP A 250 5.59 -5.26 37.57
C TRP A 250 5.48 -5.26 36.02
N PHE A 251 6.57 -5.56 35.31
CA PHE A 251 6.57 -5.71 33.84
C PHE A 251 5.60 -6.80 33.37
N LEU A 252 5.55 -7.94 34.06
CA LEU A 252 4.63 -9.03 33.72
C LEU A 252 3.14 -8.69 33.97
N ARG A 253 2.85 -7.76 34.89
CA ARG A 253 1.47 -7.35 35.25
C ARG A 253 0.87 -6.31 34.32
N ASN A 254 1.67 -5.33 33.91
CA ASN A 254 1.17 -4.06 33.39
C ASN A 254 1.40 -3.86 31.89
N CYS A 255 2.05 -4.81 31.23
CA CYS A 255 2.46 -4.64 29.85
C CYS A 255 1.58 -5.47 28.91
N ASP A 256 0.82 -4.78 28.05
CA ASP A 256 0.26 -5.38 26.84
C ASP A 256 1.41 -5.91 25.94
N ALA A 257 1.10 -6.82 25.02
CA ALA A 257 2.06 -7.68 24.31
C ALA A 257 3.31 -6.99 23.71
N GLY A 258 3.22 -5.70 23.36
CA GLY A 258 4.32 -4.93 22.78
C GLY A 258 5.45 -4.59 23.77
N MET A 259 5.13 -4.28 25.03
CA MET A 259 6.11 -3.79 26.02
C MET A 259 7.09 -4.86 26.56
N PRO A 260 6.72 -6.14 26.73
CA PRO A 260 7.69 -7.21 26.97
C PRO A 260 8.66 -7.34 25.80
N GLY A 261 8.17 -7.18 24.56
CA GLY A 261 9.01 -7.07 23.37
C GLY A 261 10.05 -5.97 23.51
N MET A 262 9.67 -4.79 24.00
CA MET A 262 10.59 -3.69 24.26
C MET A 262 11.68 -4.03 25.30
N ALA A 263 11.31 -4.66 26.41
CA ALA A 263 12.29 -5.10 27.42
C ALA A 263 13.25 -6.17 26.87
N PHE A 264 12.76 -7.09 26.03
CA PHE A 264 13.59 -8.09 25.34
C PHE A 264 14.38 -7.54 24.16
N ASN A 265 13.99 -6.38 23.62
CA ASN A 265 14.75 -5.65 22.61
C ASN A 265 15.71 -4.63 23.22
N GLY A 266 15.55 -4.34 24.51
CA GLY A 266 16.31 -3.30 25.18
C GLY A 266 16.01 -1.92 24.63
N ALA A 267 14.78 -1.73 24.15
CA ALA A 267 14.28 -0.46 23.66
C ALA A 267 13.58 0.28 24.80
N TYR A 268 13.83 1.59 24.90
CA TYR A 268 13.14 2.48 25.82
C TYR A 268 12.16 3.36 25.04
N TRP A 269 10.90 3.38 25.45
CA TRP A 269 9.86 4.20 24.82
C TRP A 269 10.12 5.68 25.10
N LEU A 270 10.42 6.45 24.05
CA LEU A 270 10.61 7.90 24.13
C LEU A 270 9.26 8.63 24.18
N GLY A 271 8.24 8.10 23.49
CA GLY A 271 6.88 8.60 23.52
C GLY A 271 6.11 8.25 22.25
N GLY A 272 4.78 8.34 22.29
CA GLY A 272 3.92 7.89 21.20
C GLY A 272 3.41 9.01 20.29
N SER A 273 3.18 8.72 19.02
CA SER A 273 2.14 9.42 18.26
C SER A 273 0.77 8.84 18.66
N GLY A 274 -0.33 9.48 18.28
CA GLY A 274 -1.66 8.87 18.45
C GLY A 274 -1.69 7.42 17.91
N ASP A 275 -2.61 6.61 18.45
CA ASP A 275 -2.86 5.20 18.08
C ASP A 275 -1.77 4.17 18.49
N CYS A 276 -1.11 4.37 19.62
CA CYS A 276 -0.11 3.41 20.18
C CYS A 276 1.18 3.25 19.36
N ASN A 277 1.35 4.04 18.31
CA ASN A 277 2.62 4.20 17.61
C ASN A 277 3.58 5.06 18.42
N GLY A 278 4.90 4.86 18.31
CA GLY A 278 5.83 5.70 19.04
C GLY A 278 7.30 5.46 18.87
N TRP A 279 8.06 6.49 19.22
CA TRP A 279 9.50 6.52 19.14
C TRP A 279 10.12 5.75 20.29
N CYS A 280 11.13 4.94 19.98
CA CYS A 280 11.82 4.10 20.93
C CYS A 280 13.32 4.18 20.69
N ILE A 281 14.11 4.30 21.75
CA ILE A 281 15.58 4.26 21.67
C ILE A 281 16.05 2.85 21.99
N GLY A 282 16.71 2.18 21.05
CA GLY A 282 17.47 0.97 21.35
C GLY A 282 18.67 1.35 22.20
N LEU A 283 18.75 0.79 23.41
CA LEU A 283 19.85 1.05 24.33
C LEU A 283 21.11 0.24 24.00
N PHE A 284 21.10 -0.55 22.92
CA PHE A 284 22.12 -1.55 22.64
C PHE A 284 22.46 -1.68 21.15
N ASP A 285 23.75 -1.81 20.88
CA ASP A 285 24.33 -2.07 19.57
C ASP A 285 24.65 -3.57 19.42
N ARG A 286 24.24 -4.15 18.29
CA ARG A 286 24.37 -5.58 18.00
C ARG A 286 25.79 -6.00 17.63
N ASP A 287 26.65 -5.10 17.17
CA ASP A 287 28.02 -5.47 16.73
C ASP A 287 28.86 -6.08 17.87
N ALA A 288 28.51 -5.75 19.12
CA ALA A 288 29.10 -6.33 20.32
C ALA A 288 28.89 -7.86 20.46
N GLU A 289 27.81 -8.45 19.90
CA GLU A 289 27.55 -9.90 19.99
C GLU A 289 28.27 -10.74 18.92
N HIS A 290 28.63 -10.14 17.78
CA HIS A 290 29.21 -10.87 16.65
C HIS A 290 30.75 -10.83 16.62
N GLY A 291 31.38 -10.20 17.63
CA GLY A 291 32.84 -10.09 17.70
C GLY A 291 33.44 -9.23 16.59
N GLY A 292 32.63 -8.37 15.96
CA GLY A 292 33.04 -7.45 14.89
C GLY A 292 33.85 -6.28 15.45
N SER A 293 35.02 -6.06 14.85
CA SER A 293 35.96 -4.93 15.02
C SER A 293 35.68 -3.85 16.09
N GLY A 294 36.19 -4.06 17.30
CA GLY A 294 37.01 -3.11 18.10
C GLY A 294 36.56 -1.67 18.42
N SER A 295 35.51 -1.10 17.83
CA SER A 295 34.97 0.21 18.25
C SER A 295 33.94 -0.02 19.35
N ASN A 296 34.38 0.13 20.60
CA ASN A 296 33.57 -0.06 21.82
C ASN A 296 32.47 1.01 22.04
N GLU A 297 32.17 1.86 21.05
CA GLU A 297 31.17 2.92 21.20
C GLU A 297 29.84 2.48 20.60
N CYS A 298 29.03 1.84 21.45
CA CYS A 298 27.63 1.51 21.20
C CYS A 298 26.84 2.82 20.99
N LYS A 299 26.42 3.10 19.76
CA LYS A 299 25.57 4.26 19.47
C LYS A 299 24.09 3.87 19.60
N PRO A 300 23.30 4.55 20.45
CA PRO A 300 21.88 4.27 20.54
C PRO A 300 21.19 4.60 19.21
N GLN A 301 20.38 3.67 18.72
CA GLN A 301 19.57 3.86 17.51
C GLN A 301 18.13 4.21 17.90
N ILE A 302 17.45 5.03 17.10
CA ILE A 302 16.04 5.36 17.31
C ILE A 302 15.18 4.60 16.31
N TYR A 303 14.19 3.89 16.84
CA TYR A 303 13.19 3.12 16.11
C TYR A 303 11.83 3.78 16.24
N PHE A 304 10.99 3.58 15.24
CA PHE A 304 9.57 3.83 15.34
C PHE A 304 8.87 2.49 15.61
N TRP A 305 8.12 2.39 16.69
CA TRP A 305 7.21 1.30 16.94
C TRP A 305 5.90 1.60 16.23
N ASP A 306 5.51 0.69 15.34
CA ASP A 306 4.24 0.74 14.66
C ASP A 306 3.36 -0.42 15.12
N HIS A 307 2.21 -0.07 15.70
CA HIS A 307 1.18 -0.99 16.19
C HIS A 307 0.52 -1.78 15.06
N ASP A 308 0.50 -1.25 13.83
CA ASP A 308 -0.09 -1.95 12.68
C ASP A 308 0.76 -3.16 12.25
N ILE A 309 2.09 -3.07 12.44
CA ILE A 309 3.02 -4.19 12.22
C ILE A 309 3.39 -4.93 13.52
N ASP A 310 2.84 -4.50 14.66
CA ASP A 310 3.12 -5.02 16.00
C ASP A 310 4.64 -5.10 16.27
N GLY A 311 5.39 -4.08 15.82
CA GLY A 311 6.85 -4.15 15.70
C GLY A 311 7.58 -2.84 15.51
N PHE A 312 8.91 -2.92 15.56
CA PHE A 312 9.79 -1.81 15.22
C PHE A 312 9.97 -1.72 13.71
N GLU A 313 9.79 -0.53 13.15
CA GLU A 313 10.29 -0.17 11.83
C GLU A 313 11.83 -0.18 11.80
N GLN A 314 12.40 0.08 10.62
CA GLN A 314 13.83 0.33 10.50
C GLN A 314 14.27 1.47 11.43
N PRO A 315 15.53 1.45 11.91
CA PRO A 315 16.07 2.60 12.62
C PRO A 315 15.85 3.85 11.76
N GLN A 316 15.05 4.77 12.26
CA GLN A 316 14.75 6.02 11.57
C GLN A 316 15.91 7.01 11.75
N TYR A 317 16.67 6.87 12.84
CA TYR A 317 17.84 7.70 13.14
C TYR A 317 19.00 6.86 13.68
N GLY A 318 20.20 7.12 13.15
CA GLY A 318 21.43 6.39 13.48
C GLY A 318 22.08 6.81 14.80
N SER A 319 21.65 7.92 15.39
CA SER A 319 22.10 8.40 16.69
C SER A 319 21.01 9.20 17.41
N LEU A 320 21.22 9.45 18.70
CA LEU A 320 20.36 10.35 19.45
C LEU A 320 20.51 11.79 18.93
N ASP A 321 21.71 12.26 18.63
CA ASP A 321 21.93 13.59 18.03
C ASP A 321 21.11 13.80 16.75
N ASP A 322 21.08 12.78 15.90
CA ASP A 322 20.35 12.78 14.65
C ASP A 322 18.83 12.94 14.84
N PHE A 323 18.25 12.15 15.74
CA PHE A 323 16.83 12.24 16.07
C PHE A 323 16.45 13.62 16.60
N LEU A 324 17.31 14.19 17.44
CA LEU A 324 17.04 15.45 18.11
C LEU A 324 17.22 16.65 17.22
N TRP A 325 18.17 16.59 16.29
CA TRP A 325 18.28 17.56 15.22
C TRP A 325 16.96 17.68 14.48
N HIS A 326 16.40 16.56 14.02
CA HIS A 326 15.12 16.52 13.33
C HIS A 326 13.99 17.03 14.21
N LEU A 327 13.89 16.55 15.45
CA LEU A 327 12.85 16.97 16.38
C LEU A 327 12.89 18.49 16.64
N CYS A 328 14.08 19.07 16.78
CA CYS A 328 14.25 20.51 16.97
C CYS A 328 13.92 21.30 15.70
N ILE A 329 14.22 20.79 14.51
CA ILE A 329 13.78 21.41 13.25
C ILE A 329 12.26 21.46 13.20
N GLU A 330 11.57 20.34 13.44
CA GLU A 330 10.11 20.30 13.37
C GLU A 330 9.48 21.22 14.42
N ALA A 331 9.98 21.20 15.66
CA ALA A 331 9.52 22.10 16.71
C ALA A 331 9.77 23.59 16.37
N ALA A 332 10.93 23.92 15.80
CA ALA A 332 11.28 25.27 15.41
C ALA A 332 10.47 25.76 14.20
N CYS A 333 10.18 24.90 13.23
CA CYS A 333 9.30 25.20 12.10
C CYS A 333 7.86 25.44 12.57
N TYR A 334 7.35 24.58 13.47
CA TYR A 334 6.01 24.73 14.02
C TYR A 334 5.83 26.02 14.83
N GLN A 335 6.86 26.42 15.59
CA GLN A 335 6.88 27.70 16.29
C GLN A 335 7.26 28.90 15.38
N GLU A 336 7.47 28.66 14.08
CA GLU A 336 7.88 29.66 13.08
C GLU A 336 9.15 30.45 13.49
N ARG A 337 10.04 29.76 14.20
CA ARG A 337 11.37 30.25 14.63
C ARG A 337 12.49 29.81 13.71
N LEU A 338 12.19 28.94 12.76
CA LEU A 338 13.08 28.50 11.69
C LEU A 338 12.37 28.70 10.35
N SER A 339 13.00 29.43 9.43
CA SER A 339 12.45 29.67 8.09
C SER A 339 12.41 28.39 7.27
N GLU A 340 11.55 28.33 6.25
CA GLU A 340 11.44 27.15 5.38
C GLU A 340 12.78 26.87 4.66
N GLU A 341 13.50 27.91 4.23
CA GLU A 341 14.82 27.78 3.62
C GLU A 341 15.87 27.27 4.61
N ALA A 342 15.88 27.75 5.85
CA ALA A 342 16.80 27.27 6.88
C ALA A 342 16.47 25.82 7.27
N ALA A 343 15.20 25.46 7.39
CA ALA A 343 14.75 24.09 7.63
C ALA A 343 15.17 23.14 6.49
N LYS A 344 14.99 23.55 5.23
CA LYS A 344 15.47 22.78 4.06
C LYS A 344 16.98 22.58 4.11
N ARG A 345 17.77 23.62 4.40
CA ARG A 345 19.24 23.50 4.56
C ARG A 345 19.59 22.55 5.72
N ALA A 346 18.95 22.71 6.87
CA ALA A 346 19.19 21.92 8.06
C ALA A 346 18.86 20.43 7.84
N ARG A 347 17.76 20.11 7.15
CA ARG A 347 17.42 18.74 6.73
C ARG A 347 18.43 18.17 5.71
N MET A 348 18.92 18.99 4.77
CA MET A 348 19.92 18.55 3.78
C MET A 348 21.29 18.24 4.39
N GLN A 349 21.64 18.81 5.55
CA GLN A 349 22.91 18.52 6.23
C GLN A 349 23.01 17.07 6.74
N GLN A 350 21.91 16.32 6.75
CA GLN A 350 21.81 15.04 7.46
C GLN A 350 21.41 13.85 6.57
N PHE A 351 21.79 13.85 5.29
CA PHE A 351 21.57 12.68 4.45
C PHE A 351 22.54 11.54 4.82
N VAL A 352 22.30 10.89 5.95
CA VAL A 352 22.77 9.53 6.21
C VAL A 352 21.67 8.62 5.70
N GLU A 353 21.89 8.02 4.52
CA GLU A 353 21.00 7.00 3.99
C GLU A 353 20.83 5.92 5.07
N PRO A 354 19.59 5.62 5.53
CA PRO A 354 19.37 4.60 6.55
C PRO A 354 20.02 3.31 6.04
N GLN A 355 21.04 2.81 6.76
CA GLN A 355 21.68 1.58 6.34
C GLN A 355 20.62 0.48 6.35
N LYS A 356 20.36 -0.11 5.17
CA LYS A 356 19.44 -1.25 4.92
C LYS A 356 19.85 -2.50 5.71
N SER A 357 19.77 -2.47 7.03
CA SER A 357 19.97 -3.63 7.92
C SER A 357 18.67 -4.02 8.63
N MET A 358 17.56 -4.01 7.88
CA MET A 358 16.23 -4.40 8.38
C MET A 358 16.20 -5.83 8.97
N SER A 359 17.18 -6.68 8.69
CA SER A 359 17.18 -8.06 9.21
C SER A 359 17.51 -8.17 10.69
N ASP A 360 18.07 -7.13 11.30
CA ASP A 360 18.95 -7.37 12.44
C ASP A 360 18.44 -6.95 13.82
N THR A 361 17.63 -5.89 13.93
CA THR A 361 17.02 -5.49 15.21
C THR A 361 15.73 -6.25 15.51
N CYS A 362 14.90 -6.51 14.49
CA CYS A 362 13.72 -7.37 14.66
C CYS A 362 14.10 -8.80 15.08
N PHE A 363 15.37 -9.18 14.97
CA PHE A 363 15.88 -10.47 15.42
C PHE A 363 15.57 -10.76 16.89
N PHE A 364 15.81 -9.82 17.83
CA PHE A 364 15.53 -10.05 19.25
C PHE A 364 14.04 -10.12 19.52
N GLN A 365 13.25 -9.27 18.86
CA GLN A 365 11.80 -9.26 18.97
C GLN A 365 11.24 -10.60 18.55
N PHE A 366 11.55 -11.04 17.33
CA PHE A 366 11.09 -12.31 16.79
C PHE A 366 11.66 -13.52 17.55
N ARG A 367 12.87 -13.40 18.10
CA ARG A 367 13.48 -14.45 18.92
C ARG A 367 12.81 -14.60 20.28
N ALA A 368 12.40 -13.51 20.92
CA ALA A 368 11.75 -13.50 22.22
C ALA A 368 10.22 -13.53 22.14
N TYR A 369 9.64 -13.41 20.94
CA TYR A 369 8.19 -13.37 20.74
C TYR A 369 7.44 -14.57 21.36
N TRP A 370 8.04 -15.76 21.33
CA TRP A 370 7.45 -16.92 22.01
C TRP A 370 7.45 -16.80 23.54
N LEU A 371 8.42 -16.08 24.13
CA LEU A 371 8.43 -15.78 25.56
C LEU A 371 7.35 -14.75 25.91
N THR A 372 7.15 -13.75 25.05
CA THR A 372 6.08 -12.76 25.25
C THR A 372 4.71 -13.42 25.15
N GLU A 373 4.47 -14.27 24.16
CA GLU A 373 3.22 -15.04 24.03
C GLU A 373 3.02 -16.04 25.18
N LEU A 374 4.08 -16.71 25.64
CA LEU A 374 4.01 -17.61 26.79
C LEU A 374 3.61 -16.87 28.08
N MET A 375 4.15 -15.65 28.27
CA MET A 375 4.02 -14.88 29.51
C MET A 375 2.91 -13.81 29.48
N LYS A 376 2.28 -13.57 28.32
CA LYS A 376 1.26 -12.53 28.11
C LYS A 376 0.16 -12.61 29.17
N TYR A 377 -0.09 -11.51 29.87
CA TYR A 377 -1.23 -11.38 30.76
C TYR A 377 -2.47 -11.07 29.93
N THR A 378 -3.26 -12.08 29.57
CA THR A 378 -4.47 -11.84 28.76
C THR A 378 -5.65 -11.31 29.56
N GLY A 379 -5.54 -11.16 30.89
CA GLY A 379 -6.66 -10.81 31.79
C GLY A 379 -7.84 -11.79 31.79
N SER A 380 -7.87 -12.72 30.83
CA SER A 380 -8.90 -13.70 30.58
C SER A 380 -8.52 -15.03 31.23
N THR A 381 -9.53 -15.81 31.61
CA THR A 381 -9.39 -17.19 32.13
C THR A 381 -8.97 -18.17 31.04
N GLU A 382 -8.20 -17.74 30.04
CA GLU A 382 -7.74 -18.60 28.96
C GLU A 382 -6.96 -19.78 29.54
N SER A 383 -7.43 -20.98 29.21
CA SER A 383 -6.78 -22.20 29.67
C SER A 383 -5.33 -22.24 29.16
N PRO A 384 -4.38 -22.81 29.93
CA PRO A 384 -3.00 -23.00 29.49
C PRO A 384 -2.87 -23.62 28.08
N LYS A 385 -3.84 -24.44 27.67
CA LYS A 385 -3.90 -25.04 26.33
C LYS A 385 -4.02 -24.01 25.21
N ASN A 386 -4.73 -22.91 25.41
CA ASN A 386 -4.86 -21.86 24.39
C ASN A 386 -3.55 -21.12 24.19
N ARG A 387 -2.84 -20.79 25.29
CA ARG A 387 -1.51 -20.17 25.20
C ARG A 387 -0.51 -21.06 24.45
N LEU A 388 -0.46 -22.34 24.81
CA LEU A 388 0.42 -23.31 24.17
C LEU A 388 0.10 -23.52 22.68
N ARG A 389 -1.15 -23.29 22.25
CA ARG A 389 -1.54 -23.41 20.83
C ARG A 389 -0.83 -22.38 19.96
N TYR A 390 -0.70 -21.14 20.44
CA TYR A 390 -0.01 -20.05 19.72
C TYR A 390 1.52 -20.16 19.81
N LEU A 391 2.06 -20.95 20.73
CA LEU A 391 3.51 -21.17 20.81
C LEU A 391 4.07 -21.92 19.62
N ASN A 392 3.31 -22.83 19.03
CA ASN A 392 3.78 -23.57 17.87
C ASN A 392 3.93 -22.66 16.63
N THR A 393 3.22 -21.52 16.60
CA THR A 393 3.31 -20.53 15.51
C THR A 393 4.29 -19.40 15.83
N SER A 394 4.42 -19.01 17.11
CA SER A 394 5.35 -17.95 17.54
C SER A 394 6.79 -18.44 17.78
N PHE A 395 7.01 -19.74 18.02
CA PHE A 395 8.36 -20.29 18.21
C PHE A 395 9.04 -20.61 16.87
N ASN A 396 9.93 -19.73 16.42
CA ASN A 396 10.74 -19.98 15.23
C ASN A 396 12.08 -20.65 15.58
N SER A 397 12.23 -21.92 15.19
CA SER A 397 13.47 -22.70 15.45
C SER A 397 14.71 -22.17 14.72
N ASN A 398 14.56 -21.41 13.63
CA ASN A 398 15.68 -20.80 12.91
C ASN A 398 16.27 -19.61 13.68
N LEU A 399 15.43 -18.88 14.42
CA LEU A 399 15.84 -17.78 15.31
C LEU A 399 16.33 -18.29 16.67
N ASN A 400 15.77 -19.41 17.12
CA ASN A 400 16.10 -20.07 18.37
C ASN A 400 17.08 -21.24 18.14
N LYS A 401 18.26 -21.00 17.55
CA LYS A 401 19.26 -22.07 17.33
C LYS A 401 19.71 -22.76 18.63
N PRO A 402 20.20 -24.02 18.56
CA PRO A 402 20.81 -24.70 19.69
C PRO A 402 21.91 -23.86 20.34
N ILE A 403 22.01 -23.91 21.68
CA ILE A 403 23.07 -23.20 22.40
C ILE A 403 24.20 -24.18 22.68
N ASN A 404 25.26 -24.12 21.88
CA ASN A 404 26.48 -24.86 22.19
C ASN A 404 27.25 -24.16 23.33
N GLU A 405 28.32 -24.79 23.81
CA GLU A 405 29.11 -24.25 24.92
C GLU A 405 29.73 -22.89 24.63
N GLU A 406 30.21 -22.68 23.39
CA GLU A 406 30.78 -21.40 22.96
C GLU A 406 29.76 -20.26 23.02
N VAL A 407 28.56 -20.49 22.48
CA VAL A 407 27.44 -19.53 22.53
C VAL A 407 26.97 -19.33 23.97
N HIS A 408 26.96 -20.37 24.81
CA HIS A 408 26.63 -20.24 26.23
C HIS A 408 27.59 -19.27 26.93
N GLN A 409 28.90 -19.48 26.78
CA GLN A 409 29.93 -18.64 27.39
C GLN A 409 29.93 -17.22 26.81
N ALA A 410 29.64 -17.06 25.52
CA ALA A 410 29.45 -15.73 24.92
C ALA A 410 28.29 -14.99 25.61
N ARG A 411 27.14 -15.63 25.78
CA ARG A 411 25.99 -15.01 26.46
C ARG A 411 26.26 -14.69 27.92
N LEU A 412 26.93 -15.57 28.68
CA LEU A 412 27.30 -15.29 30.07
C LEU A 412 28.17 -14.04 30.21
N ARG A 413 28.98 -13.73 29.20
CA ARG A 413 29.77 -12.48 29.13
C ARG A 413 28.88 -11.31 28.73
N THR A 414 28.23 -11.38 27.57
CA THR A 414 27.45 -10.26 27.03
C THR A 414 26.26 -9.89 27.91
N GLY A 415 25.54 -10.87 28.47
CA GLY A 415 24.36 -10.64 29.31
C GLY A 415 24.63 -9.88 30.61
N LYS A 416 25.90 -9.75 31.04
CA LYS A 416 26.23 -8.89 32.18
C LYS A 416 25.95 -7.42 31.85
N ASP A 417 26.27 -7.02 30.63
CA ASP A 417 26.16 -5.63 30.17
C ASP A 417 24.92 -5.41 29.29
N LEU A 418 24.30 -6.50 28.79
CA LEU A 418 23.15 -6.49 27.88
C LEU A 418 21.93 -7.21 28.50
N PRO A 419 21.02 -6.50 29.20
CA PRO A 419 19.81 -7.06 29.80
C PRO A 419 18.95 -7.92 28.86
N PRO A 420 18.65 -7.51 27.60
CA PRO A 420 17.96 -8.38 26.63
C PRO A 420 18.51 -9.81 26.55
N THR A 421 19.83 -9.93 26.41
CA THR A 421 20.53 -11.21 26.31
C THR A 421 20.49 -11.97 27.62
N ALA A 422 20.59 -11.29 28.77
CA ALA A 422 20.43 -11.90 30.07
C ALA A 422 19.02 -12.47 30.27
N LEU A 423 17.99 -11.64 30.06
CA LEU A 423 16.58 -12.00 30.21
C LEU A 423 16.20 -13.17 29.32
N TYR A 424 16.53 -13.11 28.03
CA TYR A 424 16.24 -14.18 27.10
C TYR A 424 16.96 -15.49 27.49
N THR A 425 18.24 -15.40 27.91
CA THR A 425 19.01 -16.59 28.33
C THR A 425 18.41 -17.25 29.57
N LEU A 426 18.11 -16.45 30.59
CA LEU A 426 17.52 -16.90 31.84
C LEU A 426 16.16 -17.57 31.61
N TRP A 427 15.24 -16.89 30.91
CA TRP A 427 13.91 -17.44 30.63
C TRP A 427 13.96 -18.66 29.72
N ARG A 428 14.82 -18.66 28.69
CA ARG A 428 14.97 -19.83 27.81
C ARG A 428 15.44 -21.06 28.59
N TYR A 429 16.46 -20.91 29.43
CA TYR A 429 16.98 -22.03 30.24
C TYR A 429 15.97 -22.51 31.28
N PHE A 430 15.24 -21.58 31.90
CA PHE A 430 14.13 -21.93 32.77
C PHE A 430 13.07 -22.74 32.02
N TRP A 431 12.49 -22.21 30.95
CA TRP A 431 11.37 -22.86 30.27
C TRP A 431 11.71 -24.21 29.61
N PHE A 432 12.93 -24.40 29.10
CA PHE A 432 13.35 -25.66 28.48
C PHE A 432 14.03 -26.67 29.41
N GLY A 433 14.19 -26.37 30.71
CA GLY A 433 14.70 -27.39 31.65
C GLY A 433 16.22 -27.53 31.70
N HIS A 434 16.98 -26.52 31.26
CA HIS A 434 18.44 -26.57 31.27
C HIS A 434 19.04 -26.18 32.63
N GLU A 435 18.73 -26.94 33.69
CA GLU A 435 19.02 -26.58 35.08
C GLU A 435 20.50 -26.27 35.37
N ALA A 436 21.45 -27.00 34.75
CA ALA A 436 22.88 -26.75 34.93
C ALA A 436 23.29 -25.37 34.36
N ARG A 437 22.96 -25.10 33.10
CA ARG A 437 23.24 -23.83 32.43
C ARG A 437 22.46 -22.67 33.03
N LEU A 438 21.25 -22.92 33.55
CA LEU A 438 20.47 -21.93 34.26
C LEU A 438 21.19 -21.44 35.51
N ARG A 439 21.77 -22.36 36.31
CA ARG A 439 22.54 -21.98 37.50
C ARG A 439 23.77 -21.15 37.16
N GLU A 440 24.50 -21.53 36.11
CA GLU A 440 25.64 -20.75 35.62
C GLU A 440 25.21 -19.33 35.19
N ALA A 441 24.07 -19.21 34.51
CA ALA A 441 23.51 -17.91 34.12
C ALA A 441 23.05 -17.07 35.32
N LEU A 442 22.37 -17.67 36.30
CA LEU A 442 21.94 -17.00 37.52
C LEU A 442 23.15 -16.45 38.29
N ASP A 443 24.20 -17.25 38.46
CA ASP A 443 25.43 -16.81 39.13
C ASP A 443 26.16 -15.71 38.36
N ALA A 444 26.21 -15.80 37.02
CA ALA A 444 26.85 -14.80 36.18
C ALA A 444 26.14 -13.44 36.20
N TYR A 445 24.81 -13.43 36.29
CA TYR A 445 23.99 -12.22 36.18
C TYR A 445 23.51 -11.65 37.52
N ARG A 446 23.78 -12.32 38.65
CA ARG A 446 23.36 -11.86 40.00
C ARG A 446 23.83 -10.45 40.33
N GLU A 447 25.01 -10.08 39.87
CA GLU A 447 25.63 -8.77 40.08
C GLU A 447 25.61 -7.89 38.81
N ALA A 448 24.74 -8.19 37.84
CA ALA A 448 24.62 -7.39 36.62
C ALA A 448 24.29 -5.93 36.98
N PRO A 449 24.84 -4.90 36.28
CA PRO A 449 24.58 -3.49 36.60
C PRO A 449 23.11 -3.09 36.49
N ALA A 450 22.36 -3.67 35.55
CA ALA A 450 20.94 -3.42 35.36
C ALA A 450 20.09 -4.05 36.47
N LYS A 451 19.26 -3.25 37.16
CA LYS A 451 18.30 -3.77 38.15
C LYS A 451 17.32 -4.77 37.52
N LEU A 452 16.89 -4.54 36.28
CA LEU A 452 15.97 -5.44 35.58
C LEU A 452 16.52 -6.87 35.48
N THR A 453 17.82 -7.02 35.19
CA THR A 453 18.50 -8.31 35.14
C THR A 453 18.55 -8.96 36.52
N ARG A 454 18.95 -8.21 37.56
CA ARG A 454 19.02 -8.73 38.94
C ARG A 454 17.65 -9.17 39.48
N ASP A 455 16.61 -8.40 39.19
CA ASP A 455 15.23 -8.72 39.58
C ASP A 455 14.70 -9.97 38.84
N CYS A 456 15.12 -10.19 37.59
CA CYS A 456 14.84 -11.41 36.85
C CYS A 456 15.55 -12.64 37.45
N VAL A 457 16.82 -12.49 37.84
CA VAL A 457 17.57 -13.53 38.56
C VAL A 457 16.83 -13.93 39.84
N ALA A 458 16.46 -12.94 40.67
CA ALA A 458 15.73 -13.18 41.91
C ALA A 458 14.37 -13.88 41.66
N LEU A 459 13.62 -13.43 40.66
CA LEU A 459 12.32 -14.03 40.30
C LEU A 459 12.47 -15.50 39.89
N ILE A 460 13.49 -15.83 39.09
CA ILE A 460 13.71 -17.22 38.66
C ILE A 460 14.19 -18.10 39.83
N GLU A 461 15.04 -17.58 40.72
CA GLU A 461 15.42 -18.28 41.95
C GLU A 461 14.19 -18.59 42.83
N GLU A 462 13.24 -17.65 42.96
CA GLU A 462 11.96 -17.87 43.65
C GLU A 462 11.13 -18.98 42.98
N LEU A 463 11.04 -18.99 41.65
CA LEU A 463 10.30 -19.99 40.87
C LEU A 463 10.91 -21.39 40.98
N LEU A 464 12.25 -21.48 41.01
CA LEU A 464 12.97 -22.73 41.22
C LEU A 464 12.79 -23.28 42.64
N ALA A 465 12.67 -22.41 43.64
CA ALA A 465 12.43 -22.80 45.03
C ALA A 465 10.98 -23.32 45.23
N GLU A 466 10.03 -22.41 45.45
CA GLU A 466 8.66 -22.77 45.84
C GLU A 466 7.57 -21.91 45.16
N ARG A 467 7.92 -20.77 44.56
CA ARG A 467 6.94 -19.91 43.89
C ARG A 467 6.39 -20.63 42.66
N ASN A 468 5.07 -20.76 42.58
CA ASN A 468 4.40 -21.44 41.45
C ASN A 468 3.47 -20.52 40.66
N THR A 469 3.45 -19.23 40.97
CA THR A 469 2.52 -18.26 40.38
C THR A 469 3.29 -17.06 39.82
N LEU A 470 2.91 -16.63 38.62
CA LEU A 470 3.23 -15.32 38.06
C LEU A 470 1.93 -14.57 37.79
N PRO A 471 1.98 -13.24 37.62
CA PRO A 471 0.85 -12.47 37.12
C PRO A 471 0.21 -13.14 35.89
N GLY A 472 -1.07 -13.50 35.98
CA GLY A 472 -1.80 -14.18 34.91
C GLY A 472 -1.41 -15.63 34.63
N ILE A 473 -0.48 -16.21 35.38
CA ILE A 473 -0.08 -17.62 35.29
C ILE A 473 -0.25 -18.26 36.67
N PRO A 474 -1.39 -18.93 36.94
CA PRO A 474 -1.68 -19.49 38.26
C PRO A 474 -0.84 -20.73 38.61
N ASP A 475 -0.24 -21.39 37.61
CA ASP A 475 0.60 -22.59 37.81
C ASP A 475 1.73 -22.62 36.78
N VAL A 476 2.86 -22.01 37.12
CA VAL A 476 4.04 -21.89 36.27
C VAL A 476 4.67 -23.27 36.01
N ARG A 477 4.68 -24.16 37.00
CA ARG A 477 5.22 -25.52 36.85
C ARG A 477 4.37 -26.37 35.92
N ALA A 478 3.04 -26.29 36.02
CA ALA A 478 2.15 -26.96 35.08
C ALA A 478 2.30 -26.41 33.66
N LEU A 479 2.43 -25.09 33.50
CA LEU A 479 2.68 -24.47 32.20
C LEU A 479 4.04 -24.91 31.62
N ARG A 480 5.09 -24.93 32.44
CA ARG A 480 6.44 -25.40 32.05
C ARG A 480 6.41 -26.86 31.64
N ALA A 481 5.77 -27.72 32.43
CA ALA A 481 5.62 -29.14 32.11
C ALA A 481 4.88 -29.32 30.77
N ALA A 482 3.80 -28.56 30.55
CA ALA A 482 3.04 -28.62 29.31
C ALA A 482 3.84 -28.09 28.11
N LEU A 483 4.65 -27.03 28.27
CA LEU A 483 5.58 -26.57 27.25
C LEU A 483 6.60 -27.66 26.89
N LEU A 484 7.19 -28.34 27.87
CA LEU A 484 8.14 -29.43 27.63
C LEU A 484 7.51 -30.59 26.87
N THR A 485 6.21 -30.84 27.02
CA THR A 485 5.50 -31.85 26.21
C THR A 485 5.35 -31.50 24.74
N LEU A 486 5.47 -30.21 24.37
CA LEU A 486 5.47 -29.79 22.96
C LEU A 486 6.78 -30.12 22.25
N ASP A 487 7.84 -30.42 23.02
CA ASP A 487 9.16 -30.74 22.50
C ASP A 487 9.66 -29.71 21.47
N LEU A 488 9.65 -28.43 21.87
CA LEU A 488 10.14 -27.32 21.05
C LEU A 488 11.63 -27.00 21.29
N ASP A 489 12.30 -27.68 22.22
CA ASP A 489 13.68 -27.40 22.61
C ASP A 489 14.63 -27.53 21.41
N PRO A 490 15.30 -26.45 20.98
CA PRO A 490 16.24 -26.50 19.87
C PRO A 490 17.39 -27.49 20.08
N ASP A 491 17.85 -27.67 21.32
CA ASP A 491 18.98 -28.55 21.64
C ASP A 491 18.62 -30.02 21.37
N ARG A 492 17.33 -30.37 21.45
CA ARG A 492 16.80 -31.71 21.10
C ARG A 492 16.44 -31.87 19.63
N LYS A 493 16.65 -30.86 18.77
CA LYS A 493 16.25 -30.93 17.36
C LYS A 493 16.80 -32.17 16.65
N SER A 494 18.08 -32.49 16.83
CA SER A 494 18.70 -33.66 16.21
C SER A 494 18.17 -34.98 16.76
N GLU A 495 17.88 -35.04 18.07
CA GLU A 495 17.26 -36.21 18.70
C GLU A 495 15.84 -36.42 18.17
N ARG A 496 15.04 -35.35 18.10
CA ARG A 496 13.70 -35.37 17.49
C ARG A 496 13.73 -35.83 16.05
N GLU A 497 14.63 -35.28 15.23
CA GLU A 497 14.77 -35.67 13.83
C GLU A 497 15.17 -37.15 13.71
N ALA A 498 16.04 -37.66 14.58
CA ALA A 498 16.42 -39.08 14.62
C ALA A 498 15.27 -39.99 15.09
N GLU A 499 14.54 -39.60 16.14
CA GLU A 499 13.36 -40.32 16.64
C GLU A 499 12.24 -40.35 15.60
N GLN A 500 11.97 -39.21 14.95
CA GLN A 500 11.01 -39.12 13.86
C GLN A 500 11.44 -39.93 12.63
N ALA A 501 12.73 -39.93 12.30
CA ALA A 501 13.26 -40.75 11.21
C ALA A 501 13.15 -42.25 11.52
N ALA A 502 13.50 -42.68 12.74
CA ALA A 502 13.37 -44.07 13.17
C ALA A 502 11.89 -44.52 13.21
N LEU A 503 10.99 -43.66 13.70
CA LEU A 503 9.55 -43.93 13.70
C LEU A 503 8.99 -43.96 12.27
N ALA A 504 9.43 -43.06 11.39
CA ALA A 504 9.03 -43.05 9.99
C ALA A 504 9.52 -44.31 9.28
N GLU A 505 10.76 -44.76 9.53
CA GLU A 505 11.30 -46.01 8.99
C GLU A 505 10.50 -47.22 9.49
N GLN A 506 10.17 -47.26 10.78
CA GLN A 506 9.33 -48.32 11.36
C GLN A 506 7.92 -48.33 10.74
N LYS A 507 7.29 -47.16 10.59
CA LYS A 507 5.97 -47.03 9.95
C LYS A 507 6.01 -47.44 8.49
N LEU A 508 7.04 -47.02 7.75
CA LEU A 508 7.23 -47.36 6.35
C LEU A 508 7.48 -48.86 6.18
N ALA A 509 8.27 -49.49 7.06
CA ALA A 509 8.51 -50.92 7.05
C ALA A 509 7.22 -51.71 7.35
N ALA A 510 6.46 -51.29 8.36
CA ALA A 510 5.16 -51.89 8.68
C ALA A 510 4.17 -51.78 7.51
N LEU A 511 4.09 -50.60 6.88
CA LEU A 511 3.24 -50.37 5.72
C LEU A 511 3.69 -51.19 4.51
N THR A 512 5.00 -51.32 4.28
CA THR A 512 5.56 -52.15 3.20
C THR A 512 5.14 -53.61 3.37
N ALA A 513 5.14 -54.13 4.59
CA ALA A 513 4.68 -55.49 4.89
C ALA A 513 3.15 -55.64 4.75
N GLU A 514 2.39 -54.57 4.95
CA GLU A 514 0.92 -54.52 4.85
C GLU A 514 0.43 -54.51 3.38
N ILE A 515 1.19 -53.88 2.49
CA ILE A 515 0.81 -53.64 1.07
C ILE A 515 0.35 -54.91 0.33
N PRO A 516 1.02 -56.07 0.39
CA PRO A 516 0.54 -57.27 -0.30
C PRO A 516 -0.84 -57.74 0.17
N ALA A 517 -1.15 -57.59 1.45
CA ALA A 517 -2.46 -57.93 2.00
C ALA A 517 -3.52 -56.93 1.55
N LEU A 518 -3.19 -55.64 1.53
CA LEU A 518 -4.08 -54.59 1.01
C LEU A 518 -4.36 -54.79 -0.49
N GLN A 519 -3.36 -55.19 -1.27
CA GLN A 519 -3.52 -55.53 -2.70
C GLN A 519 -4.49 -56.68 -2.92
N GLN A 520 -4.48 -57.71 -2.06
CA GLN A 520 -5.43 -58.82 -2.12
C GLN A 520 -6.86 -58.40 -1.73
N GLN A 521 -7.00 -57.44 -0.82
CA GLN A 521 -8.28 -56.85 -0.43
C GLN A 521 -8.84 -55.91 -1.52
N GLY A 522 -8.01 -55.53 -2.48
CA GLY A 522 -8.39 -54.71 -3.62
C GLY A 522 -8.05 -53.25 -3.43
N LEU A 523 -8.42 -52.48 -4.44
CA LEU A 523 -8.00 -51.09 -4.56
C LEU A 523 -8.50 -50.20 -3.43
N ASP A 524 -9.76 -50.38 -3.00
CA ASP A 524 -10.36 -49.52 -1.98
C ASP A 524 -9.58 -49.61 -0.65
N ALA A 525 -9.06 -50.78 -0.30
CA ALA A 525 -8.23 -50.95 0.89
C ALA A 525 -6.90 -50.17 0.81
N LEU A 526 -6.27 -50.10 -0.37
CA LEU A 526 -5.07 -49.29 -0.59
C LEU A 526 -5.37 -47.79 -0.50
N ILE A 527 -6.53 -47.36 -1.00
CA ILE A 527 -6.96 -45.96 -0.93
C ILE A 527 -7.27 -45.56 0.51
N GLU A 528 -8.05 -46.35 1.23
CA GLU A 528 -8.37 -46.14 2.65
C GLU A 528 -7.08 -46.05 3.48
N ARG A 529 -6.11 -46.95 3.23
CA ARG A 529 -4.83 -46.89 3.91
C ARG A 529 -4.00 -45.66 3.55
N ALA A 530 -4.02 -45.24 2.28
CA ALA A 530 -3.32 -44.02 1.83
C ALA A 530 -3.85 -42.76 2.53
N TRP A 531 -5.15 -42.73 2.84
CA TRP A 531 -5.74 -41.67 3.65
C TRP A 531 -5.24 -41.68 5.09
N ASP A 532 -5.12 -42.86 5.71
CA ASP A 532 -4.67 -42.97 7.09
C ASP A 532 -3.20 -42.56 7.29
N VAL A 533 -2.39 -42.59 6.22
CA VAL A 533 -0.97 -42.18 6.23
C VAL A 533 -0.70 -40.91 5.43
N VAL A 534 -1.73 -40.11 5.13
CA VAL A 534 -1.61 -38.94 4.24
C VAL A 534 -0.60 -37.90 4.74
N ASP A 535 -0.34 -37.87 6.06
CA ASP A 535 0.61 -36.95 6.72
C ASP A 535 2.06 -37.45 6.69
N ASP A 536 2.30 -38.71 6.30
CA ASP A 536 3.64 -39.28 6.14
C ASP A 536 4.02 -39.34 4.66
N LYS A 537 4.91 -38.43 4.26
CA LYS A 537 5.38 -38.27 2.88
C LYS A 537 5.91 -39.56 2.27
N GLN A 538 6.66 -40.35 3.02
CA GLN A 538 7.31 -41.56 2.50
C GLN A 538 6.29 -42.70 2.37
N SER A 539 5.46 -42.89 3.40
CA SER A 539 4.37 -43.87 3.40
C SER A 539 3.36 -43.63 2.28
N LEU A 540 2.97 -42.36 2.07
CA LEU A 540 2.06 -41.98 0.98
C LEU A 540 2.71 -42.19 -0.40
N GLN A 541 4.00 -41.88 -0.58
CA GLN A 541 4.71 -42.14 -1.84
C GLN A 541 4.78 -43.63 -2.18
N LEU A 542 4.99 -44.47 -1.15
CA LEU A 542 5.00 -45.92 -1.32
C LEU A 542 3.63 -46.44 -1.78
N LEU A 543 2.55 -46.07 -1.09
CA LEU A 543 1.19 -46.47 -1.48
C LEU A 543 0.80 -45.89 -2.85
N ALA A 544 1.16 -44.64 -3.11
CA ALA A 544 0.88 -43.98 -4.37
C ALA A 544 1.60 -44.68 -5.55
N LYS A 545 2.83 -45.16 -5.34
CA LYS A 545 3.55 -45.99 -6.32
C LYS A 545 2.80 -47.29 -6.60
N GLU A 546 2.25 -47.94 -5.59
CA GLU A 546 1.47 -49.18 -5.76
C GLU A 546 0.11 -48.93 -6.43
N VAL A 547 -0.60 -47.86 -6.06
CA VAL A 547 -1.86 -47.44 -6.70
C VAL A 547 -1.64 -47.05 -8.16
N SER A 548 -0.50 -46.41 -8.49
CA SER A 548 -0.19 -45.99 -9.86
C SER A 548 0.04 -47.13 -10.86
N LYS A 549 0.23 -48.37 -10.37
CA LYS A 549 0.31 -49.56 -11.22
C LYS A 549 -1.03 -49.94 -11.86
N ASP A 550 -2.16 -49.43 -11.33
CA ASP A 550 -3.46 -49.53 -12.00
C ASP A 550 -3.69 -48.29 -12.88
N ALA A 551 -3.66 -48.50 -14.20
CA ALA A 551 -3.80 -47.46 -15.22
C ALA A 551 -5.13 -46.67 -15.14
N ARG A 552 -6.13 -47.17 -14.39
CA ARG A 552 -7.43 -46.51 -14.21
C ARG A 552 -7.38 -45.31 -13.23
N LEU A 553 -6.28 -45.11 -12.51
CA LEU A 553 -6.24 -44.25 -11.31
C LEU A 553 -5.29 -43.05 -11.37
N GLY A 554 -4.81 -42.69 -12.55
CA GLY A 554 -3.92 -41.52 -12.73
C GLY A 554 -4.47 -40.22 -12.10
N SER A 555 -5.80 -40.06 -11.99
CA SER A 555 -6.45 -38.90 -11.38
C SER A 555 -6.50 -38.95 -9.84
N LEU A 556 -6.57 -40.14 -9.23
CA LEU A 556 -6.57 -40.30 -7.76
C LEU A 556 -5.21 -39.92 -7.15
N PHE A 557 -4.12 -40.17 -7.90
CA PHE A 557 -2.76 -39.77 -7.56
C PHE A 557 -2.58 -38.24 -7.52
N ILE A 558 -3.28 -37.52 -8.41
CA ILE A 558 -3.31 -36.05 -8.43
C ILE A 558 -4.06 -35.54 -7.17
N GLY A 559 -5.17 -36.17 -6.81
CA GLY A 559 -5.93 -35.85 -5.59
C GLY A 559 -5.13 -36.05 -4.29
N LEU A 560 -4.45 -37.19 -4.13
CA LEU A 560 -3.64 -37.48 -2.94
C LEU A 560 -2.40 -36.58 -2.81
N ASN A 561 -1.73 -36.26 -3.93
CA ASN A 561 -0.63 -35.28 -3.91
C ASN A 561 -1.10 -33.85 -3.62
N TRP A 562 -2.34 -33.50 -3.98
CA TRP A 562 -2.94 -32.21 -3.66
C TRP A 562 -3.16 -32.05 -2.14
N ILE A 563 -3.79 -33.04 -1.49
CA ILE A 563 -4.02 -33.02 -0.02
C ILE A 563 -2.71 -32.87 0.74
N LYS A 564 -1.68 -33.59 0.30
CA LYS A 564 -0.31 -33.49 0.83
C LYS A 564 0.29 -32.09 0.68
N ARG A 565 0.25 -31.50 -0.52
CA ARG A 565 0.82 -30.15 -0.77
C ARG A 565 0.15 -29.09 0.11
N ARG A 566 -1.15 -29.26 0.40
CA ARG A 566 -1.90 -28.34 1.25
C ARG A 566 -1.57 -28.50 2.74
N LYS A 567 -1.59 -29.72 3.28
CA LYS A 567 -1.19 -29.93 4.69
C LYS A 567 0.27 -29.56 4.96
N GLN A 568 1.15 -29.75 3.97
CA GLN A 568 2.54 -29.32 4.07
C GLN A 568 2.67 -27.79 3.98
N ALA A 569 1.79 -27.09 3.26
CA ALA A 569 1.70 -25.63 3.28
C ALA A 569 1.14 -25.11 4.62
N GLU A 570 0.14 -25.78 5.21
CA GLU A 570 -0.40 -25.46 6.55
C GLU A 570 0.61 -25.70 7.68
N TYR A 571 1.46 -26.73 7.56
CA TYR A 571 2.49 -27.04 8.55
C TYR A 571 3.72 -26.14 8.42
N ASN A 572 4.14 -25.82 7.20
CA ASN A 572 5.30 -24.95 6.95
C ASN A 572 5.00 -23.46 7.11
N ASN A 573 3.72 -23.08 7.09
CA ASN A 573 3.28 -21.71 7.35
C ASN A 573 1.92 -21.74 8.08
N PRO A 574 1.90 -22.04 9.39
CA PRO A 574 0.65 -22.02 10.14
C PRO A 574 0.20 -20.57 10.21
N ARG A 575 -0.89 -20.23 9.49
CA ARG A 575 -1.48 -18.88 9.44
C ARG A 575 -1.41 -18.23 10.82
N SER A 576 -0.48 -17.31 10.99
CA SER A 576 -0.43 -16.42 12.12
C SER A 576 -1.53 -15.37 11.95
N PRO A 577 -2.14 -14.84 13.02
CA PRO A 577 -2.91 -13.59 12.93
C PRO A 577 -2.10 -12.45 12.28
N ILE A 578 -0.76 -12.51 12.39
CA ILE A 578 0.19 -11.60 11.74
C ILE A 578 0.24 -11.80 10.23
N ASP A 579 0.00 -13.00 9.70
CA ASP A 579 -0.08 -13.20 8.24
C ASP A 579 -1.28 -12.46 7.67
N ASP A 580 -2.40 -12.36 8.40
CA ASP A 580 -3.58 -11.61 7.93
C ASP A 580 -3.33 -10.09 7.89
N ALA A 581 -2.46 -9.54 8.74
CA ALA A 581 -1.99 -8.14 8.70
C ALA A 581 -0.87 -7.93 7.66
N TYR A 582 0.10 -8.84 7.58
CA TYR A 582 1.16 -8.85 6.57
C TYR A 582 0.60 -9.04 5.14
N HIS A 583 -0.58 -9.66 5.00
CA HIS A 583 -1.31 -9.80 3.73
C HIS A 583 -2.11 -8.56 3.33
N ALA A 584 -2.37 -7.60 4.23
CA ALA A 584 -2.92 -6.29 3.87
C ALA A 584 -1.89 -5.45 3.12
N ASP A 585 -0.61 -5.56 3.51
CA ASP A 585 0.52 -4.81 2.92
C ASP A 585 1.30 -5.57 1.83
N LEU A 586 1.15 -6.89 1.73
CA LEU A 586 1.71 -7.61 0.57
C LEU A 586 1.05 -7.16 -0.75
N GLY A 587 -0.16 -6.58 -0.70
CA GLY A 587 -0.85 -5.99 -1.86
C GLY A 587 -0.16 -4.73 -2.40
N SER A 588 0.34 -3.86 -1.52
CA SER A 588 1.10 -2.64 -1.86
C SER A 588 2.57 -2.96 -2.16
N TRP A 589 3.17 -3.96 -1.50
CA TRP A 589 4.54 -4.39 -1.78
C TRP A 589 4.70 -5.16 -3.10
N LEU A 590 3.74 -6.02 -3.47
CA LEU A 590 3.70 -6.71 -4.77
C LEU A 590 3.44 -5.77 -5.96
N GLU A 591 3.01 -4.53 -5.70
CA GLU A 591 2.90 -3.48 -6.72
C GLU A 591 4.25 -2.83 -7.09
N SER A 592 5.34 -3.13 -6.35
CA SER A 592 6.64 -2.44 -6.53
C SER A 592 7.83 -3.31 -6.99
N GLN A 593 7.73 -4.65 -7.03
CA GLN A 593 8.81 -5.54 -7.51
C GLN A 593 8.26 -6.83 -8.19
N ASP A 594 8.75 -7.15 -9.40
CA ASP A 594 8.30 -8.23 -10.30
C ASP A 594 8.79 -9.63 -9.86
N HIS A 595 8.16 -10.20 -8.82
CA HIS A 595 8.40 -11.59 -8.40
C HIS A 595 7.14 -12.48 -8.53
N ARG A 596 7.11 -13.26 -9.62
CA ARG A 596 6.02 -14.17 -10.03
C ARG A 596 5.84 -15.51 -9.26
N PRO A 597 6.61 -15.94 -8.24
CA PRO A 597 6.31 -17.24 -7.61
C PRO A 597 5.08 -17.27 -6.68
N ALA A 598 4.61 -16.12 -6.16
CA ALA A 598 3.61 -16.09 -5.09
C ALA A 598 2.15 -16.22 -5.55
N GLN A 599 1.79 -15.80 -6.76
CA GLN A 599 0.40 -15.87 -7.26
C GLN A 599 -0.11 -17.30 -7.50
N ALA A 600 0.77 -18.30 -7.60
CA ALA A 600 0.37 -19.71 -7.72
C ALA A 600 -0.16 -20.33 -6.40
N TRP A 601 -0.12 -19.60 -5.28
CA TRP A 601 -0.32 -20.17 -3.94
C TRP A 601 -1.72 -19.88 -3.36
N MET A 602 -2.47 -18.91 -3.90
CA MET A 602 -3.73 -18.42 -3.31
C MET A 602 -5.02 -19.05 -3.87
N TRP A 603 -4.98 -19.74 -5.01
CA TRP A 603 -6.15 -20.29 -5.70
C TRP A 603 -6.45 -21.81 -5.62
N PRO A 604 -5.93 -22.64 -4.68
CA PRO A 604 -6.13 -24.08 -4.79
C PRO A 604 -7.59 -24.56 -4.56
N THR A 605 -8.38 -23.95 -3.68
CA THR A 605 -9.62 -24.60 -3.22
C THR A 605 -10.73 -24.66 -4.29
N ALA A 606 -11.01 -23.56 -5.00
CA ALA A 606 -12.07 -23.50 -6.02
C ALA A 606 -11.69 -24.19 -7.35
N THR A 607 -10.44 -23.99 -7.79
CA THR A 607 -9.92 -24.59 -9.03
C THR A 607 -9.86 -26.12 -8.94
N HIS A 608 -9.54 -26.67 -7.76
CA HIS A 608 -9.39 -28.11 -7.58
C HIS A 608 -10.72 -28.82 -7.30
N LEU A 609 -11.69 -28.16 -6.64
CA LEU A 609 -13.09 -28.61 -6.63
C LEU A 609 -13.63 -28.69 -8.07
N THR A 610 -13.30 -27.71 -8.91
CA THR A 610 -13.64 -27.71 -10.34
C THR A 610 -12.98 -28.87 -11.09
N LEU A 611 -11.77 -29.30 -10.72
CA LEU A 611 -11.09 -30.46 -11.29
C LEU A 611 -11.72 -31.78 -10.84
N VAL A 612 -12.02 -31.93 -9.54
CA VAL A 612 -12.75 -33.10 -9.00
C VAL A 612 -14.14 -33.20 -9.63
N LEU A 613 -14.88 -32.09 -9.71
CA LEU A 613 -16.18 -32.02 -10.39
C LEU A 613 -16.06 -32.26 -11.90
N LYS A 614 -15.04 -31.72 -12.58
CA LYS A 614 -14.78 -31.99 -14.01
C LYS A 614 -14.51 -33.48 -14.25
N ASP A 615 -13.78 -34.15 -13.37
CA ASP A 615 -13.50 -35.59 -13.51
C ASP A 615 -14.71 -36.45 -13.14
N CYS A 616 -15.49 -36.08 -12.13
CA CYS A 616 -16.77 -36.71 -11.80
C CYS A 616 -17.76 -36.61 -12.98
N VAL A 617 -17.78 -35.45 -13.65
CA VAL A 617 -18.63 -35.19 -14.83
C VAL A 617 -18.09 -35.90 -16.08
N ARG A 618 -16.77 -35.97 -16.27
CA ARG A 618 -16.14 -36.65 -17.42
C ARG A 618 -16.18 -38.17 -17.32
N ARG A 619 -16.19 -38.73 -16.09
CA ARG A 619 -16.16 -40.17 -15.82
C ARG A 619 -17.12 -40.52 -14.69
N PRO A 620 -18.44 -40.62 -14.98
CA PRO A 620 -19.45 -40.99 -13.98
C PRO A 620 -19.10 -42.34 -13.33
N GLY A 621 -19.01 -42.37 -12.00
CA GLY A 621 -18.70 -43.60 -11.23
C GLY A 621 -17.27 -43.73 -10.67
N VAL A 622 -16.36 -42.77 -10.92
CA VAL A 622 -14.93 -42.89 -10.55
C VAL A 622 -14.56 -42.14 -9.25
N ALA A 623 -15.46 -41.31 -8.70
CA ALA A 623 -15.16 -40.50 -7.53
C ALA A 623 -15.29 -41.29 -6.22
N HIS A 624 -14.17 -41.45 -5.50
CA HIS A 624 -14.14 -42.17 -4.24
C HIS A 624 -14.87 -41.38 -3.12
N PRO A 625 -15.70 -42.02 -2.27
CA PRO A 625 -16.47 -41.35 -1.21
C PRO A 625 -15.66 -40.47 -0.26
N ARG A 626 -14.45 -40.88 0.15
CA ARG A 626 -13.55 -40.04 0.97
C ARG A 626 -13.03 -38.78 0.27
N LEU A 627 -12.88 -38.79 -1.05
CA LEU A 627 -12.48 -37.61 -1.85
C LEU A 627 -13.61 -36.58 -1.88
N ILE A 628 -14.85 -37.06 -1.98
CA ILE A 628 -16.06 -36.28 -1.80
C ILE A 628 -16.13 -35.73 -0.37
N GLU A 629 -15.94 -36.56 0.63
CA GLU A 629 -15.98 -36.16 2.04
C GLU A 629 -14.91 -35.12 2.41
N ALA A 630 -13.68 -35.28 1.90
CA ALA A 630 -12.61 -34.31 2.07
C ALA A 630 -12.94 -32.99 1.37
N ALA A 631 -13.47 -33.03 0.14
CA ALA A 631 -13.95 -31.84 -0.56
C ALA A 631 -15.08 -31.14 0.21
N LEU A 632 -16.01 -31.89 0.81
CA LEU A 632 -17.10 -31.38 1.65
C LEU A 632 -16.60 -30.77 2.97
N ARG A 633 -15.57 -31.36 3.58
CA ARG A 633 -14.92 -30.83 4.79
C ARG A 633 -14.16 -29.53 4.49
N GLU A 634 -13.49 -29.45 3.35
CA GLU A 634 -12.80 -28.23 2.87
C GLU A 634 -13.76 -27.09 2.49
N LEU A 635 -15.00 -27.41 2.12
CA LEU A 635 -16.08 -26.44 1.98
C LEU A 635 -16.58 -25.88 3.33
N GLY A 636 -16.06 -26.36 4.47
CA GLY A 636 -16.40 -25.86 5.80
C GLY A 636 -17.76 -26.34 6.33
N ILE A 637 -18.33 -27.40 5.74
CA ILE A 637 -19.67 -27.91 6.10
C ILE A 637 -19.54 -28.82 7.34
N ALA A 638 -19.38 -28.24 8.54
CA ALA A 638 -19.46 -28.98 9.80
C ALA A 638 -20.92 -29.26 10.22
N SER A 639 -21.14 -30.21 11.13
CA SER A 639 -22.47 -30.68 11.58
C SER A 639 -23.31 -29.64 12.34
N GLU A 640 -22.78 -28.45 12.62
CA GLU A 640 -23.51 -27.34 13.24
C GLU A 640 -24.17 -26.39 12.21
N TYR A 641 -23.95 -26.62 10.91
CA TYR A 641 -24.46 -25.78 9.84
C TYR A 641 -25.69 -26.43 9.17
N ASN A 642 -26.74 -25.64 8.91
CA ASN A 642 -28.02 -26.08 8.33
C ASN A 642 -27.91 -26.76 6.94
N PHE A 643 -26.72 -26.79 6.35
CA PHE A 643 -26.43 -27.61 5.19
C PHE A 643 -26.13 -29.04 5.63
N SER A 644 -27.15 -29.89 5.73
CA SER A 644 -26.94 -31.28 6.19
C SER A 644 -25.95 -32.01 5.26
N ARG A 645 -24.91 -32.60 5.85
CA ARG A 645 -23.88 -33.44 5.18
C ARG A 645 -24.50 -34.51 4.26
N GLU A 646 -25.68 -35.00 4.62
CA GLU A 646 -26.49 -35.95 3.84
C GLU A 646 -26.97 -35.37 2.51
N ARG A 647 -27.34 -34.08 2.46
CA ARG A 647 -27.79 -33.40 1.23
C ARG A 647 -26.63 -33.00 0.32
N ALA A 648 -25.46 -32.68 0.87
CA ALA A 648 -24.24 -32.44 0.09
C ALA A 648 -23.79 -33.72 -0.64
N ALA A 649 -23.82 -34.85 0.06
CA ALA A 649 -23.61 -36.17 -0.51
C ALA A 649 -24.69 -36.51 -1.56
N THR A 650 -25.95 -36.12 -1.32
CA THR A 650 -27.05 -36.29 -2.29
C THR A 650 -26.83 -35.45 -3.55
N LEU A 651 -26.43 -34.19 -3.45
CA LEU A 651 -26.15 -33.30 -4.58
C LEU A 651 -25.01 -33.86 -5.45
N LEU A 652 -23.93 -34.33 -4.82
CA LEU A 652 -22.79 -34.95 -5.51
C LEU A 652 -23.16 -36.31 -6.12
N GLY A 653 -24.01 -37.11 -5.47
CA GLY A 653 -24.61 -38.32 -6.03
C GLY A 653 -25.53 -38.03 -7.23
N CYS A 654 -26.35 -36.98 -7.16
CA CYS A 654 -27.19 -36.53 -8.27
C CYS A 654 -26.35 -36.00 -9.45
N ILE A 655 -25.22 -35.34 -9.19
CA ILE A 655 -24.25 -34.95 -10.23
C ILE A 655 -23.60 -36.19 -10.87
N GLN A 656 -23.29 -37.22 -10.08
CA GLN A 656 -22.79 -38.51 -10.56
C GLN A 656 -23.82 -39.27 -11.40
N GLU A 657 -25.12 -39.14 -11.11
CA GLU A 657 -26.24 -39.78 -11.84
C GLU A 657 -26.86 -38.93 -12.97
N GLN A 658 -26.29 -37.75 -13.30
CA GLN A 658 -26.86 -36.78 -14.26
C GLN A 658 -28.27 -36.27 -13.89
N ARG A 659 -28.65 -36.32 -12.62
CA ARG A 659 -29.90 -35.79 -12.03
C ARG A 659 -29.68 -34.49 -11.23
N ALA A 660 -28.61 -33.76 -11.52
CA ALA A 660 -28.15 -32.63 -10.71
C ALA A 660 -29.10 -31.43 -10.67
N ILE A 661 -29.88 -31.20 -11.73
CA ILE A 661 -30.61 -29.94 -11.91
C ILE A 661 -31.70 -29.74 -10.85
N PRO A 662 -32.61 -30.70 -10.59
CA PRO A 662 -33.60 -30.53 -9.52
C PRO A 662 -32.98 -30.31 -8.14
N ALA A 663 -31.84 -30.97 -7.86
CA ALA A 663 -31.15 -30.83 -6.57
C ALA A 663 -30.42 -29.48 -6.43
N LEU A 664 -29.85 -28.96 -7.52
CA LEU A 664 -29.27 -27.61 -7.56
C LEU A 664 -30.36 -26.53 -7.44
N LEU A 665 -31.52 -26.72 -8.09
CA LEU A 665 -32.66 -25.79 -7.97
C LEU A 665 -33.25 -25.79 -6.56
N ALA A 666 -33.41 -26.95 -5.93
CA ALA A 666 -33.87 -27.04 -4.53
C ALA A 666 -32.91 -26.32 -3.55
N LEU A 667 -31.61 -26.31 -3.85
CA LEU A 667 -30.62 -25.58 -3.05
C LEU A 667 -30.83 -24.05 -3.12
N PHE A 668 -31.19 -23.54 -4.30
CA PHE A 668 -31.49 -22.13 -4.48
C PHE A 668 -32.82 -21.71 -3.87
N GLU A 669 -33.84 -22.58 -3.92
CA GLU A 669 -35.11 -22.37 -3.21
C GLU A 669 -34.90 -22.31 -1.69
N GLU A 670 -34.04 -23.17 -1.15
CA GLU A 670 -33.71 -23.19 0.28
C GLU A 670 -32.90 -21.96 0.72
N TYR A 671 -31.97 -21.46 -0.12
CA TYR A 671 -31.30 -20.18 0.15
C TYR A 671 -32.32 -19.05 0.26
N GLN A 672 -33.24 -18.93 -0.70
CA GLN A 672 -34.28 -17.90 -0.70
C GLN A 672 -35.20 -17.99 0.52
N LEU A 673 -35.59 -19.20 0.94
CA LEU A 673 -36.39 -19.39 2.14
C LEU A 673 -35.67 -18.98 3.42
N ASN A 674 -34.35 -19.20 3.49
CA ASN A 674 -33.54 -18.84 4.66
C ASN A 674 -33.16 -17.36 4.71
N THR A 675 -33.22 -16.63 3.58
CA THR A 675 -32.87 -15.21 3.49
C THR A 675 -34.08 -14.27 3.48
N ALA A 676 -35.28 -14.78 3.18
CA ALA A 676 -36.48 -13.95 2.97
C ALA A 676 -36.84 -13.02 4.15
N ASP A 677 -36.53 -13.42 5.40
CA ASP A 677 -36.92 -12.69 6.61
C ASP A 677 -35.73 -12.08 7.38
N LEU A 678 -34.52 -12.12 6.83
CA LEU A 678 -33.31 -11.62 7.51
C LEU A 678 -33.17 -10.10 7.41
N SER A 679 -32.68 -9.47 8.49
CA SER A 679 -32.27 -8.06 8.43
C SER A 679 -31.05 -7.88 7.52
N ASN A 680 -30.78 -6.65 7.07
CA ASN A 680 -29.68 -6.37 6.14
C ASN A 680 -28.30 -6.83 6.65
N ASP A 681 -28.03 -6.73 7.96
CA ASP A 681 -26.75 -7.16 8.54
C ASP A 681 -26.65 -8.68 8.69
N GLU A 682 -27.76 -9.35 9.00
CA GLU A 682 -27.85 -10.80 9.01
C GLU A 682 -27.71 -11.36 7.59
N LEU A 683 -28.34 -10.73 6.61
CA LEU A 683 -28.25 -11.05 5.19
C LEU A 683 -26.80 -10.93 4.69
N ARG A 684 -26.04 -9.90 5.11
CA ARG A 684 -24.59 -9.78 4.80
C ARG A 684 -23.79 -10.94 5.37
N SER A 685 -24.04 -11.29 6.63
CA SER A 685 -23.33 -12.40 7.27
C SER A 685 -23.71 -13.75 6.64
N VAL A 686 -24.93 -13.91 6.14
CA VAL A 686 -25.38 -15.16 5.49
C VAL A 686 -24.89 -15.22 4.05
N ALA A 687 -25.05 -14.15 3.26
CA ALA A 687 -24.65 -14.11 1.85
C ALA A 687 -23.14 -14.36 1.64
N SER A 688 -22.27 -13.76 2.47
CA SER A 688 -20.82 -14.00 2.41
C SER A 688 -20.44 -15.47 2.68
N ARG A 689 -21.24 -16.19 3.49
CA ARG A 689 -21.02 -17.62 3.79
C ARG A 689 -21.49 -18.54 2.67
N TRP A 690 -22.41 -18.09 1.81
CA TRP A 690 -22.97 -18.89 0.71
C TRP A 690 -22.32 -18.61 -0.65
N GLU A 691 -21.54 -17.54 -0.78
CA GLU A 691 -21.01 -17.03 -2.05
C GLU A 691 -20.27 -18.10 -2.88
N GLY A 692 -19.34 -18.83 -2.27
CA GLY A 692 -18.57 -19.87 -2.97
C GLY A 692 -19.44 -21.02 -3.49
N CYS A 693 -20.43 -21.46 -2.70
CA CYS A 693 -21.37 -22.51 -3.08
C CYS A 693 -22.31 -22.06 -4.18
N LEU A 694 -22.88 -20.85 -4.07
CA LEU A 694 -23.81 -20.29 -5.05
C LEU A 694 -23.12 -20.00 -6.38
N SER A 695 -21.88 -19.48 -6.35
CA SER A 695 -21.07 -19.25 -7.56
C SER A 695 -20.75 -20.56 -8.28
N ALA A 696 -20.30 -21.59 -7.55
CA ALA A 696 -20.00 -22.91 -8.12
C ALA A 696 -21.26 -23.60 -8.69
N ALA A 697 -22.39 -23.49 -7.99
CA ALA A 697 -23.68 -24.04 -8.44
C ALA A 697 -24.19 -23.33 -9.70
N ALA A 698 -24.07 -21.99 -9.78
CA ALA A 698 -24.43 -21.21 -10.96
C ALA A 698 -23.54 -21.58 -12.16
N GLU A 699 -22.23 -21.69 -11.97
CA GLU A 699 -21.32 -22.14 -13.03
C GLU A 699 -21.62 -23.56 -13.51
N ALA A 700 -21.91 -24.48 -12.58
CA ALA A 700 -22.25 -25.85 -12.92
C ALA A 700 -23.53 -25.90 -13.76
N LEU A 701 -24.56 -25.14 -13.40
CA LEU A 701 -25.79 -25.02 -14.19
C LEU A 701 -25.53 -24.40 -15.56
N CYS A 702 -24.68 -23.37 -15.67
CA CYS A 702 -24.29 -22.80 -16.97
C CYS A 702 -23.65 -23.86 -17.87
N LYS A 703 -22.72 -24.66 -17.33
CA LYS A 703 -22.02 -25.72 -18.09
C LYS A 703 -22.97 -26.84 -18.48
N ILE A 704 -23.87 -27.26 -17.59
CA ILE A 704 -24.90 -28.27 -17.86
C ILE A 704 -25.87 -27.77 -18.94
N HIS A 705 -26.34 -26.52 -18.87
CA HIS A 705 -27.23 -25.97 -19.88
C HIS A 705 -26.57 -25.85 -21.25
N ARG A 706 -25.30 -25.43 -21.32
CA ARG A 706 -24.52 -25.42 -22.58
C ARG A 706 -24.38 -26.81 -23.18
N ALA A 707 -24.19 -27.84 -22.35
CA ALA A 707 -24.11 -29.22 -22.81
C ALA A 707 -25.48 -29.81 -23.22
N TYR A 708 -26.59 -29.31 -22.65
CA TYR A 708 -27.95 -29.82 -22.83
C TYR A 708 -28.96 -28.68 -23.03
N PRO A 709 -29.00 -28.04 -24.20
CA PRO A 709 -29.78 -26.81 -24.44
C PRO A 709 -31.32 -26.99 -24.39
N ASN A 710 -31.82 -28.23 -24.35
CA ASN A 710 -33.27 -28.53 -24.31
C ASN A 710 -33.86 -28.53 -22.88
N LEU A 711 -33.07 -28.20 -21.85
CA LEU A 711 -33.54 -28.10 -20.48
C LEU A 711 -34.46 -26.88 -20.27
N PRO A 712 -35.45 -26.92 -19.35
CA PRO A 712 -36.36 -25.79 -19.13
C PRO A 712 -35.60 -24.55 -18.62
N ALA A 713 -35.38 -23.58 -19.51
CA ALA A 713 -34.62 -22.36 -19.21
C ALA A 713 -35.35 -21.43 -18.22
N ALA A 714 -36.68 -21.51 -18.14
CA ALA A 714 -37.51 -20.60 -17.35
C ALA A 714 -37.29 -20.76 -15.83
N ASP A 715 -37.19 -22.00 -15.34
CA ASP A 715 -37.03 -22.27 -13.90
C ASP A 715 -35.61 -21.96 -13.43
N THR A 716 -34.60 -22.30 -14.24
CA THR A 716 -33.20 -21.94 -13.97
C THR A 716 -33.02 -20.43 -13.91
N ALA A 717 -33.61 -19.69 -14.86
CA ALA A 717 -33.51 -18.24 -14.90
C ALA A 717 -34.21 -17.57 -13.71
N LYS A 718 -35.39 -18.06 -13.30
CA LYS A 718 -36.14 -17.53 -12.14
C LYS A 718 -35.29 -17.54 -10.86
N HIS A 719 -34.60 -18.64 -10.57
CA HIS A 719 -33.80 -18.77 -9.34
C HIS A 719 -32.52 -17.93 -9.39
N MET A 720 -31.87 -17.84 -10.55
CA MET A 720 -30.67 -17.03 -10.76
C MET A 720 -30.94 -15.51 -10.60
N HIS A 721 -32.12 -15.03 -11.01
CA HIS A 721 -32.51 -13.62 -10.82
C HIS A 721 -32.66 -13.24 -9.36
N ALA A 722 -33.28 -14.10 -8.56
CA ALA A 722 -33.51 -13.83 -7.14
C ALA A 722 -32.17 -13.77 -6.35
N ILE A 723 -31.22 -14.66 -6.64
CA ILE A 723 -29.90 -14.66 -5.99
C ILE A 723 -29.10 -13.42 -6.36
N ALA A 724 -29.13 -13.03 -7.65
CA ALA A 724 -28.45 -11.82 -8.12
C ALA A 724 -29.01 -10.55 -7.44
N ASN A 725 -30.32 -10.48 -7.20
CA ASN A 725 -30.96 -9.36 -6.51
C ASN A 725 -30.64 -9.33 -5.00
N ASP A 726 -30.63 -10.48 -4.31
CA ASP A 726 -30.36 -10.56 -2.87
C ASP A 726 -28.90 -10.18 -2.53
N HIS A 727 -27.94 -10.72 -3.28
CA HIS A 727 -26.52 -10.38 -3.11
C HIS A 727 -26.21 -8.92 -3.46
N TYR A 728 -26.93 -8.35 -4.43
CA TYR A 728 -26.77 -6.95 -4.81
C TYR A 728 -27.31 -6.00 -3.73
N THR A 729 -28.45 -6.35 -3.14
CA THR A 729 -29.01 -5.59 -2.00
C THR A 729 -28.03 -5.60 -0.82
N ALA A 730 -27.33 -6.72 -0.58
CA ALA A 730 -26.27 -6.80 0.42
C ALA A 730 -25.01 -5.97 0.06
N ALA A 731 -24.57 -6.01 -1.20
CA ALA A 731 -23.36 -5.34 -1.70
C ALA A 731 -23.50 -3.81 -1.75
N SER A 732 -24.66 -3.29 -2.18
CA SER A 732 -24.92 -1.83 -2.25
C SER A 732 -24.84 -1.12 -0.90
N LEU A 733 -24.95 -1.87 0.20
CA LEU A 733 -24.89 -1.33 1.56
C LEU A 733 -23.48 -1.44 2.20
N SER A 734 -22.50 -2.08 1.54
CA SER A 734 -21.14 -2.27 2.07
C SER A 734 -20.08 -1.60 1.19
N ARG A 735 -19.13 -0.87 1.78
CA ARG A 735 -17.98 -0.29 1.06
C ARG A 735 -16.87 -1.32 0.75
N HIS A 736 -17.17 -2.62 0.62
CA HIS A 736 -16.15 -3.67 0.52
C HIS A 736 -16.29 -4.54 -0.73
N HIS A 737 -15.20 -4.65 -1.49
CA HIS A 737 -15.06 -5.26 -2.83
C HIS A 737 -15.19 -6.81 -2.91
N ARG A 738 -15.76 -7.50 -1.91
CA ARG A 738 -15.63 -8.97 -1.80
C ARG A 738 -16.88 -9.80 -2.09
N MET A 739 -18.05 -9.22 -2.40
CA MET A 739 -19.33 -9.96 -2.51
C MET A 739 -19.81 -10.27 -3.95
N ASP A 740 -18.94 -10.15 -4.96
CA ASP A 740 -19.36 -10.04 -6.37
C ASP A 740 -19.31 -11.34 -7.21
N ASN A 741 -18.65 -12.41 -6.76
CA ASN A 741 -18.38 -13.57 -7.62
C ASN A 741 -19.61 -14.45 -7.91
N ALA A 742 -20.50 -14.61 -6.93
CA ALA A 742 -21.74 -15.36 -7.13
C ALA A 742 -22.70 -14.61 -8.07
N ALA A 743 -22.80 -13.28 -7.90
CA ALA A 743 -23.61 -12.42 -8.76
C ALA A 743 -23.10 -12.45 -10.21
N ILE A 744 -21.77 -12.34 -10.42
CA ILE A 744 -21.15 -12.45 -11.75
C ILE A 744 -21.42 -13.81 -12.41
N ALA A 745 -21.28 -14.91 -11.67
CA ALA A 745 -21.56 -16.25 -12.19
C ALA A 745 -23.03 -16.43 -12.57
N CYS A 746 -23.96 -15.92 -11.76
CA CYS A 746 -25.39 -15.91 -12.05
C CYS A 746 -25.70 -15.06 -13.30
N LEU A 747 -25.12 -13.87 -13.43
CA LEU A 747 -25.31 -12.98 -14.59
C LEU A 747 -24.75 -13.57 -15.89
N ARG A 748 -23.58 -14.22 -15.86
CA ARG A 748 -23.05 -14.97 -17.01
C ARG A 748 -23.98 -16.11 -17.42
N THR A 749 -24.54 -16.81 -16.43
CA THR A 749 -25.49 -17.91 -16.66
C THR A 749 -26.78 -17.39 -17.29
N LEU A 750 -27.37 -16.32 -16.74
CA LEU A 750 -28.56 -15.64 -17.26
C LEU A 750 -28.34 -15.09 -18.68
N GLY A 751 -27.17 -14.51 -18.95
CA GLY A 751 -26.70 -14.12 -20.28
C GLY A 751 -26.71 -15.30 -21.26
N SER A 752 -26.14 -16.42 -20.85
CA SER A 752 -26.11 -17.64 -21.65
C SER A 752 -27.49 -18.31 -21.83
N LEU A 753 -28.46 -18.06 -20.96
CA LEU A 753 -29.84 -18.50 -21.12
C LEU A 753 -30.63 -17.60 -22.08
N GLY A 754 -30.16 -16.38 -22.32
CA GLY A 754 -30.88 -15.39 -23.11
C GLY A 754 -32.20 -14.99 -22.45
N ASP A 755 -32.24 -14.78 -21.14
CA ASP A 755 -33.45 -14.25 -20.49
C ASP A 755 -33.50 -12.70 -20.64
N PRO A 756 -34.49 -12.14 -21.35
CA PRO A 756 -34.61 -10.69 -21.52
C PRO A 756 -34.85 -9.92 -20.21
N ARG A 757 -35.35 -10.56 -19.14
CA ARG A 757 -35.55 -9.91 -17.83
C ARG A 757 -34.25 -9.49 -17.15
N THR A 758 -33.11 -10.06 -17.57
CA THR A 758 -31.77 -9.66 -17.12
C THR A 758 -31.48 -8.18 -17.43
N LEU A 759 -32.16 -7.61 -18.43
CA LEU A 759 -32.06 -6.17 -18.76
C LEU A 759 -32.66 -5.28 -17.68
N MET A 760 -33.72 -5.73 -17.00
CA MET A 760 -34.40 -4.93 -15.97
C MET A 760 -33.68 -4.92 -14.63
N ALA A 761 -32.81 -5.90 -14.37
CA ALA A 761 -31.93 -5.92 -13.21
C ALA A 761 -30.68 -5.03 -13.41
N MET A 762 -30.45 -4.49 -14.62
CA MET A 762 -29.22 -3.75 -14.96
C MET A 762 -29.09 -2.35 -14.35
N PRO A 763 -30.13 -1.50 -14.24
CA PRO A 763 -29.95 -0.12 -13.76
C PRO A 763 -29.31 -0.02 -12.36
N SER A 764 -29.59 -0.99 -11.48
CA SER A 764 -28.93 -1.14 -10.20
C SER A 764 -27.47 -1.61 -10.35
N LEU A 765 -27.12 -2.43 -11.33
CA LEU A 765 -25.78 -3.03 -11.51
C LEU A 765 -24.65 -2.07 -11.98
N TYR A 766 -24.83 -0.74 -12.03
CA TYR A 766 -23.88 0.18 -12.67
C TYR A 766 -22.97 1.04 -11.74
N VAL A 767 -23.05 0.88 -10.41
CA VAL A 767 -22.37 1.77 -9.44
C VAL A 767 -20.99 1.24 -8.94
N ALA A 768 -20.52 0.06 -9.37
CA ALA A 768 -19.28 -0.56 -8.83
C ALA A 768 -18.02 -0.34 -9.71
N ARG A 769 -16.83 -0.29 -9.08
CA ARG A 769 -15.50 -0.09 -9.71
C ARG A 769 -14.63 -1.36 -9.60
N GLY A 770 -13.76 -1.64 -10.59
CA GLY A 770 -12.71 -2.67 -10.54
C GLY A 770 -12.99 -3.94 -11.36
N ASP A 771 -12.39 -5.09 -10.97
CA ASP A 771 -12.47 -6.41 -11.64
C ASP A 771 -13.91 -6.89 -11.90
N ASP A 772 -14.89 -6.35 -11.17
CA ASP A 772 -16.32 -6.64 -11.31
C ASP A 772 -16.93 -6.19 -12.64
N ALA A 773 -16.31 -5.19 -13.29
CA ALA A 773 -16.72 -4.71 -14.62
C ALA A 773 -16.59 -5.81 -15.69
N ILE A 774 -15.61 -6.73 -15.52
CA ILE A 774 -15.27 -7.79 -16.48
C ILE A 774 -16.39 -8.82 -16.60
N GLY A 775 -16.90 -9.29 -15.45
CA GLY A 775 -18.00 -10.22 -15.37
C GLY A 775 -19.26 -9.69 -16.04
N ARG A 776 -19.52 -8.38 -15.85
CA ARG A 776 -20.68 -7.65 -16.34
C ARG A 776 -20.60 -7.39 -17.86
N MET A 777 -19.44 -7.00 -18.39
CA MET A 777 -19.22 -6.83 -19.83
C MET A 777 -19.40 -8.15 -20.62
N LEU A 778 -18.92 -9.27 -20.08
CA LEU A 778 -19.09 -10.59 -20.71
C LEU A 778 -20.55 -11.05 -20.72
N ALA A 779 -21.30 -10.80 -19.63
CA ALA A 779 -22.74 -11.08 -19.59
C ALA A 779 -23.52 -10.20 -20.59
N LEU A 780 -23.15 -8.93 -20.72
CA LEU A 780 -23.69 -7.99 -21.72
C LEU A 780 -23.41 -8.44 -23.16
N ARG A 781 -22.21 -8.92 -23.47
CA ARG A 781 -21.84 -9.48 -24.80
C ARG A 781 -22.75 -10.64 -25.19
N GLU A 782 -22.91 -11.62 -24.29
CA GLU A 782 -23.77 -12.80 -24.51
C GLU A 782 -25.24 -12.40 -24.71
N LEU A 783 -25.73 -11.46 -23.91
CA LEU A 783 -27.13 -11.03 -23.97
C LEU A 783 -27.42 -10.19 -25.23
N ALA A 784 -26.49 -9.32 -25.63
CA ALA A 784 -26.57 -8.55 -26.87
C ALA A 784 -26.50 -9.44 -28.11
N HIS A 785 -25.80 -10.58 -28.06
CA HIS A 785 -25.77 -11.56 -29.13
C HIS A 785 -27.13 -12.25 -29.30
N LYS A 786 -27.79 -12.60 -28.19
CA LYS A 786 -29.07 -13.32 -28.21
C LYS A 786 -30.31 -12.44 -28.40
N HIS A 787 -30.26 -11.17 -28.01
CA HIS A 787 -31.38 -10.22 -28.12
C HIS A 787 -30.96 -8.93 -28.83
N PRO A 788 -30.99 -8.90 -30.17
CA PRO A 788 -30.55 -7.72 -30.93
C PRO A 788 -31.34 -6.43 -30.66
N GLY A 789 -32.59 -6.55 -30.19
CA GLY A 789 -33.50 -5.42 -29.94
C GLY A 789 -33.24 -4.64 -28.65
N SER A 790 -32.59 -5.24 -27.65
CA SER A 790 -32.31 -4.59 -26.36
C SER A 790 -31.10 -3.66 -26.38
N ARG A 791 -30.35 -3.65 -27.50
CA ARG A 791 -29.12 -2.86 -27.68
C ARG A 791 -29.36 -1.35 -27.61
N ARG A 792 -30.58 -0.89 -27.93
CA ARG A 792 -30.97 0.53 -27.85
C ARG A 792 -31.33 0.96 -26.42
N GLU A 793 -32.05 0.12 -25.70
CA GLU A 793 -32.40 0.37 -24.29
C GLU A 793 -31.16 0.41 -23.37
N ILE A 794 -30.12 -0.38 -23.68
CA ILE A 794 -28.83 -0.35 -22.97
C ILE A 794 -28.10 0.99 -23.17
N ALA A 795 -28.29 1.67 -24.31
CA ALA A 795 -27.61 2.92 -24.64
C ALA A 795 -28.32 4.18 -24.09
N GLU A 796 -29.64 4.10 -23.85
CA GLU A 796 -30.48 5.28 -23.54
C GLU A 796 -30.74 5.49 -22.04
N GLY A 797 -30.40 4.56 -21.14
CA GLY A 797 -30.77 4.63 -19.73
C GLY A 797 -29.63 4.77 -18.72
N GLN A 798 -28.92 5.91 -18.61
CA GLN A 798 -27.98 6.21 -17.48
C GLN A 798 -27.71 7.71 -17.22
N SER A 799 -27.34 8.04 -15.97
CA SER A 799 -27.08 9.40 -15.42
C SER A 799 -25.64 9.69 -14.95
N ASP A 800 -24.66 8.80 -15.13
CA ASP A 800 -23.25 9.04 -14.73
C ASP A 800 -22.33 9.14 -15.97
N GLU A 801 -21.61 10.26 -16.10
CA GLU A 801 -20.79 10.61 -17.27
C GLU A 801 -19.53 9.76 -17.45
N ARG A 802 -18.97 9.16 -16.38
CA ARG A 802 -17.69 8.43 -16.50
C ARG A 802 -17.84 6.99 -17.01
N CYS A 803 -18.92 6.30 -16.62
CA CYS A 803 -19.24 4.98 -17.18
C CYS A 803 -19.84 5.07 -18.60
N ARG A 804 -20.45 6.22 -18.95
CA ARG A 804 -20.90 6.50 -20.31
C ARG A 804 -19.79 6.35 -21.33
N GLY A 805 -18.57 6.86 -21.09
CA GLY A 805 -17.49 6.84 -22.08
C GLY A 805 -17.09 5.43 -22.53
N VAL A 806 -16.78 4.54 -21.60
CA VAL A 806 -16.28 3.18 -21.90
C VAL A 806 -17.39 2.28 -22.46
N MET A 807 -18.61 2.38 -21.93
CA MET A 807 -19.73 1.57 -22.41
C MET A 807 -20.32 2.07 -23.72
N LEU A 808 -20.35 3.40 -23.95
CA LEU A 808 -20.75 3.99 -25.22
C LEU A 808 -19.71 3.68 -26.30
N ALA A 809 -18.41 3.72 -26.00
CA ALA A 809 -17.35 3.28 -26.90
C ALA A 809 -17.54 1.80 -27.31
N HIS A 810 -17.77 0.91 -26.35
CA HIS A 810 -17.98 -0.52 -26.62
C HIS A 810 -19.28 -0.77 -27.41
N ALA A 811 -20.38 -0.08 -27.07
CA ALA A 811 -21.66 -0.21 -27.75
C ALA A 811 -21.62 0.38 -29.17
N LEU A 812 -20.98 1.54 -29.38
CA LEU A 812 -20.82 2.18 -30.68
C LEU A 812 -19.92 1.35 -31.62
N MET A 813 -18.83 0.76 -31.11
CA MET A 813 -17.93 -0.08 -31.90
C MET A 813 -18.56 -1.43 -32.28
N LEU A 814 -19.31 -2.08 -31.38
CA LEU A 814 -20.11 -3.27 -31.71
C LEU A 814 -21.22 -2.96 -32.73
N ASN A 815 -21.82 -1.77 -32.68
CA ASN A 815 -22.84 -1.34 -33.64
C ASN A 815 -22.19 -0.99 -35.01
N ALA A 816 -21.00 -0.40 -35.01
CA ALA A 816 -20.20 -0.12 -36.20
C ALA A 816 -19.78 -1.38 -36.95
N ALA A 817 -19.29 -2.38 -36.21
CA ALA A 817 -18.91 -3.69 -36.72
C ALA A 817 -20.03 -4.46 -37.45
N ILE A 818 -21.29 -4.21 -37.08
CA ILE A 818 -22.44 -5.02 -37.55
C ILE A 818 -23.31 -4.26 -38.56
N LYS A 819 -23.34 -2.92 -38.54
CA LYS A 819 -24.21 -2.11 -39.41
C LYS A 819 -23.48 -1.16 -40.38
N GLY A 820 -22.15 -1.24 -40.49
CA GLY A 820 -21.38 -0.39 -41.40
C GLY A 820 -21.34 1.08 -40.96
N PHE A 821 -21.37 1.32 -39.65
CA PHE A 821 -21.14 2.65 -39.09
C PHE A 821 -19.65 2.99 -39.25
N ASP A 822 -19.35 4.27 -39.50
CA ASP A 822 -17.98 4.73 -39.73
C ASP A 822 -17.16 4.66 -38.44
N PHE A 823 -16.25 3.68 -38.40
CA PHE A 823 -15.38 3.37 -37.28
C PHE A 823 -14.43 4.53 -36.94
N ASN A 824 -14.03 5.34 -37.92
CA ASN A 824 -13.13 6.46 -37.70
C ASN A 824 -13.78 7.54 -36.82
N ASN A 825 -15.10 7.76 -36.96
CA ASN A 825 -15.80 8.73 -36.11
C ASN A 825 -15.97 8.24 -34.66
N ALA A 826 -16.05 6.92 -34.44
CA ALA A 826 -16.06 6.36 -33.09
C ALA A 826 -14.67 6.46 -32.43
N LEU A 827 -13.59 6.27 -33.20
CA LEU A 827 -12.22 6.41 -32.72
C LEU A 827 -11.88 7.87 -32.38
N VAL A 828 -12.21 8.80 -33.28
CA VAL A 828 -12.02 10.26 -33.06
C VAL A 828 -12.81 10.71 -31.84
N PHE A 829 -14.04 10.24 -31.63
CA PHE A 829 -14.80 10.54 -30.42
C PHE A 829 -14.14 10.00 -29.14
N ILE A 830 -13.48 8.84 -29.19
CA ILE A 830 -12.76 8.26 -28.05
C ILE A 830 -11.44 9.01 -27.78
N GLU A 831 -10.73 9.43 -28.83
CA GLU A 831 -9.49 10.21 -28.78
C GLU A 831 -9.72 11.64 -28.28
N ASP A 832 -10.72 12.35 -28.81
CA ASP A 832 -11.06 13.74 -28.45
C ASP A 832 -11.48 13.89 -26.98
N ASN A 833 -11.96 12.81 -26.36
CA ASN A 833 -12.34 12.80 -24.94
C ASN A 833 -11.24 12.23 -24.03
N GLY A 834 -10.03 11.97 -24.54
CA GLY A 834 -8.84 11.64 -23.76
C GLY A 834 -8.80 10.23 -23.16
N TYR A 835 -9.67 9.31 -23.61
CA TYR A 835 -9.86 8.01 -22.96
C TYR A 835 -8.75 6.97 -23.24
N LEU A 836 -7.97 7.13 -24.30
CA LEU A 836 -6.88 6.21 -24.68
C LEU A 836 -5.59 6.38 -23.84
N ARG A 837 -5.52 7.39 -22.96
CA ARG A 837 -4.27 7.80 -22.28
C ARG A 837 -4.07 7.22 -20.87
N SER A 838 -4.89 6.27 -20.42
CA SER A 838 -4.78 5.71 -19.07
C SER A 838 -4.19 4.29 -19.09
N ASP A 839 -3.04 4.11 -18.44
CA ASP A 839 -2.30 2.85 -18.29
C ASP A 839 -2.97 1.88 -17.29
N ARG A 840 -4.27 1.65 -17.50
CA ARG A 840 -5.15 0.97 -16.54
C ARG A 840 -5.44 -0.46 -16.98
N LYS A 841 -5.47 -1.38 -16.01
CA LYS A 841 -5.70 -2.84 -16.18
C LYS A 841 -6.94 -3.14 -17.04
N GLU A 842 -7.94 -2.26 -17.02
CA GLU A 842 -9.19 -2.34 -17.78
C GLU A 842 -8.97 -2.23 -19.29
N TRP A 843 -8.00 -1.44 -19.76
CA TRP A 843 -7.69 -1.28 -21.19
C TRP A 843 -6.94 -2.48 -21.76
N ARG A 844 -6.00 -3.06 -21.01
CA ARG A 844 -5.35 -4.33 -21.38
C ARG A 844 -6.39 -5.40 -21.69
N LEU A 845 -7.39 -5.53 -20.83
CA LEU A 845 -8.43 -6.54 -20.98
C LEU A 845 -9.38 -6.24 -22.16
N TYR A 846 -9.68 -4.96 -22.38
CA TYR A 846 -10.40 -4.52 -23.58
C TYR A 846 -9.67 -4.95 -24.86
N TRP A 847 -8.35 -4.74 -24.92
CA TRP A 847 -7.54 -5.14 -26.07
C TRP A 847 -7.50 -6.65 -26.29
N LEU A 848 -7.42 -7.44 -25.22
CA LEU A 848 -7.52 -8.90 -25.29
C LEU A 848 -8.87 -9.36 -25.87
N LEU A 849 -9.97 -8.75 -25.44
CA LEU A 849 -11.32 -9.06 -25.94
C LEU A 849 -11.50 -8.62 -27.40
N LEU A 850 -10.89 -7.52 -27.82
CA LEU A 850 -10.90 -7.07 -29.21
C LEU A 850 -10.15 -8.06 -30.12
N CYS A 851 -8.98 -8.55 -29.69
CA CYS A 851 -8.24 -9.58 -30.41
C CYS A 851 -9.06 -10.88 -30.55
N GLU A 852 -9.72 -11.33 -29.49
CA GLU A 852 -10.60 -12.50 -29.52
C GLU A 852 -11.78 -12.28 -30.48
N ALA A 853 -12.43 -11.12 -30.42
CA ALA A 853 -13.52 -10.78 -31.33
C ALA A 853 -13.08 -10.74 -32.80
N ILE A 854 -11.87 -10.27 -33.10
CA ILE A 854 -11.32 -10.25 -34.48
C ILE A 854 -10.92 -11.65 -34.95
N ALA A 855 -10.44 -12.50 -34.05
CA ALA A 855 -10.19 -13.91 -34.36
C ALA A 855 -11.49 -14.63 -34.78
N GLU A 856 -12.62 -14.27 -34.16
CA GLU A 856 -13.93 -14.94 -34.33
C GLU A 856 -14.87 -14.29 -35.36
N SER A 857 -14.61 -13.06 -35.83
CA SER A 857 -15.57 -12.27 -36.62
C SER A 857 -15.05 -11.84 -38.00
N THR A 858 -15.87 -11.12 -38.78
CA THR A 858 -15.51 -10.52 -40.07
C THR A 858 -14.80 -9.17 -39.95
N LEU A 859 -14.39 -8.78 -38.75
CA LEU A 859 -13.72 -7.51 -38.54
C LEU A 859 -12.40 -7.41 -39.35
N PRO A 860 -12.05 -6.19 -39.81
CA PRO A 860 -10.79 -5.95 -40.52
C PRO A 860 -9.58 -6.27 -39.63
N THR A 861 -8.61 -7.01 -40.16
CA THR A 861 -7.42 -7.49 -39.41
C THR A 861 -6.38 -6.40 -39.17
N ASP A 862 -6.43 -5.33 -39.96
CA ASP A 862 -5.69 -4.08 -39.81
C ASP A 862 -5.97 -3.39 -38.47
N LEU A 863 -7.11 -3.65 -37.83
CA LEU A 863 -7.47 -3.09 -36.51
C LEU A 863 -6.58 -3.55 -35.35
N ILE A 864 -5.91 -4.69 -35.48
CA ILE A 864 -5.02 -5.23 -34.42
C ILE A 864 -3.55 -5.22 -34.81
N ALA A 865 -3.21 -4.69 -35.99
CA ALA A 865 -1.82 -4.56 -36.43
C ALA A 865 -1.02 -3.66 -35.48
N ASN A 866 -1.63 -2.61 -34.94
CA ASN A 866 -0.99 -1.73 -33.95
C ASN A 866 -0.82 -2.43 -32.58
N LEU A 867 -1.70 -3.39 -32.25
CA LEU A 867 -1.59 -4.14 -30.99
C LEU A 867 -0.45 -5.14 -30.98
N LEU A 868 0.11 -5.50 -32.14
CA LEU A 868 1.36 -6.27 -32.22
C LEU A 868 2.56 -5.51 -31.63
N TYR A 869 2.45 -4.18 -31.49
CA TYR A 869 3.47 -3.31 -30.90
C TYR A 869 3.17 -2.91 -29.45
N SER A 870 2.05 -3.38 -28.86
CA SER A 870 1.68 -3.10 -27.47
C SER A 870 2.83 -3.43 -26.52
N GLY A 871 3.12 -2.61 -25.51
CA GLY A 871 4.11 -2.93 -24.45
C GLY A 871 3.72 -4.18 -23.64
N ASP A 872 2.43 -4.46 -23.55
CA ASP A 872 1.86 -5.61 -22.84
C ASP A 872 1.96 -6.91 -23.68
N ARG A 873 2.63 -7.92 -23.10
CA ARG A 873 2.91 -9.20 -23.76
C ARG A 873 1.65 -9.97 -24.14
N ASP A 874 0.63 -10.00 -23.28
CA ASP A 874 -0.55 -10.83 -23.51
C ASP A 874 -1.40 -10.23 -24.63
N VAL A 875 -1.49 -8.90 -24.71
CA VAL A 875 -2.17 -8.20 -25.80
C VAL A 875 -1.48 -8.48 -27.14
N ARG A 876 -0.14 -8.47 -27.19
CA ARG A 876 0.61 -8.83 -28.40
C ARG A 876 0.37 -10.28 -28.81
N GLU A 877 0.48 -11.22 -27.87
CA GLU A 877 0.28 -12.65 -28.13
C GLU A 877 -1.16 -12.93 -28.60
N ALA A 878 -2.15 -12.26 -28.02
CA ALA A 878 -3.55 -12.36 -28.45
C ALA A 878 -3.77 -11.77 -29.86
N ALA A 879 -3.17 -10.62 -30.17
CA ALA A 879 -3.23 -10.02 -31.51
C ALA A 879 -2.59 -10.94 -32.56
N GLN A 880 -1.44 -11.52 -32.25
CA GLN A 880 -0.75 -12.48 -33.11
C GLN A 880 -1.58 -13.75 -33.32
N ALA A 881 -2.18 -14.29 -32.24
CA ALA A 881 -3.08 -15.44 -32.32
C ALA A 881 -4.32 -15.14 -33.18
N ALA A 882 -4.89 -13.93 -33.06
CA ALA A 882 -6.04 -13.50 -33.84
C ALA A 882 -5.72 -13.37 -35.34
N LEU A 883 -4.57 -12.79 -35.70
CA LEU A 883 -4.11 -12.72 -37.09
C LEU A 883 -3.83 -14.11 -37.68
N HIS A 884 -3.23 -15.00 -36.89
CA HIS A 884 -3.02 -16.39 -37.29
C HIS A 884 -4.34 -17.14 -37.51
N ALA A 885 -5.32 -16.98 -36.61
CA ALA A 885 -6.66 -17.57 -36.75
C ALA A 885 -7.36 -17.09 -38.04
N ARG A 886 -7.07 -15.86 -38.47
CA ARG A 886 -7.59 -15.23 -39.69
C ARG A 886 -6.77 -15.54 -40.95
N GLN A 887 -5.70 -16.34 -40.84
CA GLN A 887 -4.74 -16.63 -41.92
C GLN A 887 -4.11 -15.37 -42.54
N SER A 888 -4.04 -14.28 -41.78
CA SER A 888 -3.38 -13.06 -42.20
C SER A 888 -1.88 -13.18 -41.96
N GLU A 889 -1.08 -12.56 -42.82
CA GLU A 889 0.38 -12.58 -42.70
C GLU A 889 0.78 -11.83 -41.41
N VAL A 890 1.39 -12.55 -40.47
CA VAL A 890 1.90 -11.97 -39.23
C VAL A 890 3.28 -11.37 -39.54
N PRO A 891 3.49 -10.05 -39.35
CA PRO A 891 4.82 -9.46 -39.48
C PRO A 891 5.81 -10.20 -38.56
N ARG A 892 6.98 -10.60 -39.07
CA ARG A 892 8.04 -11.20 -38.24
C ARG A 892 8.60 -10.12 -37.30
N ILE A 893 8.06 -10.06 -36.09
CA ILE A 893 8.56 -9.20 -35.01
C ILE A 893 9.12 -10.13 -33.93
N ARG A 894 10.38 -9.94 -33.52
CA ARG A 894 11.02 -10.70 -32.45
C ARG A 894 11.27 -9.76 -31.27
N ALA A 895 10.43 -9.81 -30.25
CA ALA A 895 10.63 -9.04 -29.03
C ALA A 895 11.48 -9.84 -28.04
N LEU A 896 12.56 -9.23 -27.54
CA LEU A 896 13.37 -9.74 -26.44
C LEU A 896 12.89 -9.09 -25.14
N SER A 897 12.91 -9.83 -24.02
CA SER A 897 12.73 -9.24 -22.69
C SER A 897 13.98 -8.49 -22.23
N PRO A 898 13.89 -7.56 -21.25
CA PRO A 898 15.05 -6.86 -20.72
C PRO A 898 16.13 -7.81 -20.22
N ILE A 899 15.73 -8.92 -19.58
CA ILE A 899 16.63 -9.95 -19.05
C ILE A 899 17.35 -10.69 -20.19
N GLU A 900 16.66 -10.99 -21.29
CA GLU A 900 17.29 -11.65 -22.45
C GLU A 900 18.24 -10.71 -23.20
N ALA A 901 17.91 -9.42 -23.29
CA ALA A 901 18.79 -8.41 -23.87
C ALA A 901 20.06 -8.24 -23.00
N GLU A 902 19.88 -8.17 -21.67
CA GLU A 902 20.98 -8.11 -20.69
C GLU A 902 21.87 -9.35 -20.78
N ASP A 903 21.30 -10.55 -20.82
CA ASP A 903 22.07 -11.80 -20.99
C ASP A 903 22.85 -11.82 -22.32
N ILE A 904 22.25 -11.34 -23.42
CA ILE A 904 22.95 -11.26 -24.72
C ILE A 904 24.11 -10.27 -24.65
N VAL A 905 23.92 -9.10 -24.04
CA VAL A 905 24.97 -8.08 -23.90
C VAL A 905 26.10 -8.56 -22.98
N ILE A 906 25.77 -9.19 -21.85
CA ILE A 906 26.75 -9.74 -20.90
C ILE A 906 27.54 -10.89 -21.52
N THR A 907 26.86 -11.80 -22.24
CA THR A 907 27.52 -13.02 -22.76
C THR A 907 28.30 -12.79 -24.04
N GLN A 908 27.90 -11.85 -24.89
CA GLN A 908 28.48 -11.64 -26.22
C GLN A 908 29.20 -10.29 -26.37
N GLY A 909 29.18 -9.46 -25.33
CA GLY A 909 29.84 -8.16 -25.29
C GLY A 909 29.39 -7.23 -26.41
N THR A 910 30.34 -6.47 -26.97
CA THR A 910 30.09 -5.46 -28.01
C THR A 910 29.38 -6.03 -29.25
N GLU A 911 29.68 -7.27 -29.65
CA GLU A 911 29.03 -7.88 -30.83
C GLU A 911 27.57 -8.27 -30.55
N GLY A 912 27.25 -8.69 -29.32
CA GLY A 912 25.86 -8.91 -28.89
C GLY A 912 25.05 -7.62 -28.87
N ALA A 913 25.64 -6.55 -28.34
CA ALA A 913 25.03 -5.22 -28.35
C ALA A 913 24.79 -4.72 -29.78
N LEU A 914 25.80 -4.79 -30.67
CA LEU A 914 25.67 -4.40 -32.08
C LEU A 914 24.61 -5.23 -32.82
N GLN A 915 24.50 -6.53 -32.54
CA GLN A 915 23.48 -7.38 -33.14
C GLN A 915 22.06 -6.97 -32.72
N LEU A 916 21.87 -6.52 -31.47
CA LEU A 916 20.59 -5.99 -30.99
C LEU A 916 20.27 -4.62 -31.59
N PHE A 917 21.26 -3.75 -31.82
CA PHE A 917 21.07 -2.42 -32.41
C PHE A 917 20.85 -2.45 -33.93
N CYS A 918 21.39 -3.44 -34.63
CA CYS A 918 21.34 -3.55 -36.08
C CYS A 918 20.13 -4.36 -36.60
N ASP A 919 19.30 -4.96 -35.74
CA ASP A 919 18.09 -5.67 -36.15
C ASP A 919 16.89 -4.70 -36.24
N PRO A 920 16.42 -4.35 -37.46
CA PRO A 920 15.31 -3.42 -37.66
C PRO A 920 13.96 -3.95 -37.15
N HIS A 921 13.89 -5.22 -36.71
CA HIS A 921 12.69 -5.90 -36.24
C HIS A 921 12.70 -6.24 -34.74
N THR A 922 13.74 -5.83 -34.01
CA THR A 922 13.84 -6.01 -32.56
C THR A 922 13.52 -4.70 -31.85
N ILE A 923 12.57 -4.73 -30.90
CA ILE A 923 12.32 -3.62 -29.94
C ILE A 923 13.49 -3.63 -28.95
N GLY A 924 14.70 -3.30 -29.41
CA GLY A 924 15.94 -3.50 -28.67
C GLY A 924 16.42 -2.28 -27.91
N LEU A 925 16.14 -1.07 -28.43
CA LEU A 925 16.73 0.16 -27.91
C LEU A 925 16.30 0.43 -26.45
N HIS A 926 15.00 0.30 -26.16
CA HIS A 926 14.47 0.51 -24.81
C HIS A 926 15.05 -0.49 -23.79
N TYR A 927 15.10 -1.78 -24.14
CA TYR A 927 15.59 -2.83 -23.23
C TYR A 927 17.10 -2.83 -23.05
N VAL A 928 17.86 -2.45 -24.08
CA VAL A 928 19.31 -2.28 -23.95
C VAL A 928 19.62 -1.03 -23.12
N LEU A 929 18.86 0.07 -23.29
CA LEU A 929 18.98 1.25 -22.44
C LEU A 929 18.58 0.96 -20.99
N GLU A 930 17.53 0.17 -20.78
CA GLU A 930 17.09 -0.26 -19.45
C GLU A 930 18.12 -1.19 -18.80
N ALA A 931 18.75 -2.09 -19.57
CA ALA A 931 19.85 -2.94 -19.10
C ALA A 931 21.09 -2.10 -18.72
N ILE A 932 21.45 -1.10 -19.53
CA ILE A 932 22.54 -0.16 -19.21
C ILE A 932 22.23 0.65 -17.95
N ASN A 933 20.98 1.10 -17.77
CA ASN A 933 20.56 1.83 -16.57
C ASN A 933 20.58 0.94 -15.30
N ARG A 934 20.24 -0.34 -15.43
CA ARG A 934 20.30 -1.32 -14.33
C ARG A 934 21.74 -1.72 -13.98
N GLN A 935 22.65 -1.72 -14.95
CA GLN A 935 24.05 -2.05 -14.76
C GLN A 935 24.97 -1.00 -15.40
N PRO A 936 25.31 0.09 -14.68
CA PRO A 936 26.15 1.18 -15.20
C PRO A 936 27.53 0.72 -15.72
N ALA A 937 28.04 -0.42 -15.25
CA ALA A 937 29.30 -1.02 -15.75
C ALA A 937 29.23 -1.44 -17.23
N LEU A 938 28.04 -1.58 -17.82
CA LEU A 938 27.87 -1.84 -19.25
C LEU A 938 28.23 -0.61 -20.11
N VAL A 939 28.25 0.61 -19.53
CA VAL A 939 28.70 1.84 -20.21
C VAL A 939 30.17 1.71 -20.63
N ASP A 940 31.00 1.06 -19.81
CA ASP A 940 32.42 0.85 -20.10
C ASP A 940 32.67 -0.11 -21.29
N MET A 941 31.62 -0.82 -21.75
CA MET A 941 31.67 -1.73 -22.91
C MET A 941 31.23 -1.06 -24.22
N VAL A 942 30.78 0.21 -24.18
CA VAL A 942 30.34 0.99 -25.32
C VAL A 942 31.57 1.55 -26.06
N ASP A 943 32.01 0.83 -27.10
CA ASP A 943 33.05 1.33 -28.01
C ASP A 943 32.48 2.27 -29.09
N ASP A 944 33.35 2.90 -29.88
CA ASP A 944 32.96 3.84 -30.93
C ASP A 944 31.97 3.24 -31.96
N ARG A 945 31.93 1.90 -32.11
CA ARG A 945 31.01 1.22 -33.02
C ARG A 945 29.60 1.16 -32.43
N VAL A 946 29.48 0.93 -31.13
CA VAL A 946 28.20 0.99 -30.41
C VAL A 946 27.68 2.42 -30.36
N VAL A 947 28.56 3.41 -30.12
CA VAL A 947 28.20 4.83 -30.20
C VAL A 947 27.67 5.18 -31.59
N ALA A 948 28.34 4.74 -32.66
CA ALA A 948 27.86 4.97 -34.03
C ALA A 948 26.48 4.33 -34.29
N ALA A 949 26.24 3.11 -33.80
CA ALA A 949 24.95 2.43 -33.94
C ALA A 949 23.83 3.11 -33.14
N LEU A 950 24.13 3.62 -31.94
CA LEU A 950 23.20 4.41 -31.11
C LEU A 950 22.87 5.76 -31.77
N ILE A 951 23.85 6.42 -32.41
CA ILE A 951 23.64 7.64 -33.18
C ILE A 951 22.71 7.37 -34.38
N ASP A 952 22.95 6.29 -35.11
CA ASP A 952 22.08 5.91 -36.23
C ASP A 952 20.66 5.56 -35.76
N ALA A 953 20.50 4.95 -34.59
CA ALA A 953 19.20 4.69 -33.99
C ALA A 953 18.50 5.99 -33.59
N LEU A 954 19.21 6.92 -32.92
CA LEU A 954 18.72 8.24 -32.57
C LEU A 954 18.20 9.00 -33.78
N VAL A 955 19.00 9.05 -34.86
CA VAL A 955 18.62 9.75 -36.09
C VAL A 955 17.36 9.14 -36.71
N ARG A 956 17.25 7.80 -36.73
CA ARG A 956 16.06 7.11 -37.23
C ARG A 956 14.80 7.43 -36.41
N ASP A 957 14.92 7.53 -35.09
CA ASP A 957 13.79 7.85 -34.21
C ASP A 957 13.42 9.33 -34.26
N LEU A 958 14.40 10.23 -34.39
CA LEU A 958 14.19 11.66 -34.65
C LEU A 958 13.49 11.93 -36.00
N ASP A 959 13.77 11.13 -37.02
CA ASP A 959 13.10 11.25 -38.32
C ASP A 959 11.64 10.71 -38.28
N ARG A 960 11.27 9.93 -37.25
CA ARG A 960 9.91 9.39 -37.04
C ARG A 960 9.01 10.30 -36.18
N LEU A 961 9.62 11.12 -35.33
CA LEU A 961 8.97 12.10 -34.46
C LEU A 961 7.96 13.07 -35.13
N PRO A 962 8.05 13.45 -36.42
CA PRO A 962 7.03 14.29 -37.06
C PRO A 962 5.66 13.61 -37.26
N GLN A 963 5.53 12.30 -37.01
CA GLN A 963 4.31 11.53 -37.23
C GLN A 963 3.71 10.91 -35.96
N ASP A 964 4.37 11.02 -34.81
CA ASP A 964 4.02 10.29 -33.59
C ASP A 964 4.19 11.18 -32.35
N ASP A 965 3.08 11.64 -31.77
CA ASP A 965 3.04 12.52 -30.58
C ASP A 965 3.15 11.74 -29.25
N SER A 966 3.85 10.59 -29.23
CA SER A 966 3.90 9.71 -28.05
C SER A 966 4.97 10.14 -27.02
N ILE A 967 4.54 10.22 -25.75
CA ILE A 967 5.37 10.52 -24.56
C ILE A 967 6.52 9.52 -24.38
N ASP A 968 6.33 8.28 -24.85
CA ASP A 968 7.34 7.23 -24.74
C ASP A 968 8.55 7.46 -25.66
N LEU A 969 8.34 8.01 -26.86
CA LEU A 969 9.43 8.33 -27.79
C LEU A 969 10.28 9.50 -27.26
N GLU A 970 9.64 10.48 -26.59
CA GLU A 970 10.33 11.58 -25.90
C GLU A 970 11.20 11.07 -24.74
N LYS A 971 10.66 10.16 -23.91
CA LYS A 971 11.38 9.54 -22.79
C LYS A 971 12.54 8.65 -23.24
N GLN A 972 12.34 7.87 -24.32
CA GLN A 972 13.39 7.05 -24.93
C GLN A 972 14.51 7.92 -25.49
N THR A 973 14.16 9.01 -26.18
CA THR A 973 15.14 9.95 -26.75
C THR A 973 15.94 10.67 -25.66
N SER A 974 15.31 11.08 -24.55
CA SER A 974 15.99 11.67 -23.40
C SER A 974 16.99 10.70 -22.74
N THR A 975 16.56 9.46 -22.51
CA THR A 975 17.42 8.40 -21.93
C THR A 975 18.62 8.11 -22.83
N LEU A 976 18.40 8.07 -24.15
CA LEU A 976 19.46 7.83 -25.12
C LEU A 976 20.47 9.00 -25.15
N LEU A 977 19.99 10.24 -25.00
CA LEU A 977 20.86 11.40 -24.88
C LEU A 977 21.69 11.34 -23.60
N GLU A 978 21.11 11.01 -22.44
CA GLU A 978 21.83 10.85 -21.17
C GLU A 978 22.97 9.82 -21.26
N VAL A 979 22.73 8.70 -21.95
CA VAL A 979 23.76 7.66 -22.18
C VAL A 979 24.85 8.12 -23.15
N LEU A 980 24.52 8.95 -24.14
CA LEU A 980 25.47 9.46 -25.13
C LEU A 980 26.25 10.71 -24.67
N MET A 981 25.76 11.43 -23.65
CA MET A 981 26.33 12.68 -23.15
C MET A 981 27.79 12.56 -22.66
N PRO A 982 28.23 11.50 -21.96
CA PRO A 982 29.65 11.31 -21.61
C PRO A 982 30.58 11.21 -22.84
N HIS A 983 30.05 10.92 -24.03
CA HIS A 983 30.77 10.77 -25.29
C HIS A 983 30.63 12.00 -26.21
N SER A 984 30.19 13.15 -25.69
CA SER A 984 29.87 14.38 -26.45
C SER A 984 31.04 14.99 -27.25
N GLY A 985 32.28 14.52 -27.06
CA GLY A 985 33.43 14.89 -27.91
C GLY A 985 33.37 14.31 -29.32
N HIS A 986 32.44 13.40 -29.60
CA HIS A 986 32.27 12.79 -30.91
C HIS A 986 31.51 13.76 -31.85
N LEU A 987 32.19 14.34 -32.84
CA LEU A 987 31.62 15.32 -33.80
C LEU A 987 30.32 14.85 -34.48
N ALA A 988 30.09 13.54 -34.58
CA ALA A 988 28.88 12.94 -35.15
C ALA A 988 27.61 13.15 -34.30
N LEU A 989 27.73 13.48 -33.01
CA LEU A 989 26.58 13.74 -32.11
C LEU A 989 26.00 15.15 -32.27
N ILE A 990 26.73 16.08 -32.91
CA ILE A 990 26.35 17.50 -32.98
C ILE A 990 25.08 17.69 -33.83
N ASP A 991 24.96 17.01 -34.97
CA ASP A 991 23.79 17.15 -35.87
C ASP A 991 22.51 16.54 -35.29
N PRO A 992 22.50 15.30 -34.74
CA PRO A 992 21.31 14.71 -34.11
C PRO A 992 20.81 15.51 -32.89
N VAL A 993 21.73 15.96 -32.02
CA VAL A 993 21.39 16.78 -30.85
C VAL A 993 20.77 18.12 -31.29
N ALA A 994 21.34 18.77 -32.30
CA ALA A 994 20.77 20.02 -32.83
C ALA A 994 19.37 19.82 -33.44
N ARG A 995 19.13 18.69 -34.11
CA ARG A 995 17.80 18.33 -34.65
C ARG A 995 16.77 18.05 -33.55
N TYR A 996 17.16 17.36 -32.48
CA TYR A 996 16.26 17.10 -31.34
C TYR A 996 15.85 18.38 -30.62
N ILE A 997 16.82 19.26 -30.32
CA ILE A 997 16.56 20.58 -29.70
C ILE A 997 15.65 21.45 -30.59
N ALA A 998 15.67 21.25 -31.91
CA ALA A 998 14.84 21.97 -32.87
C ALA A 998 13.44 21.39 -33.04
N HIS A 999 13.13 20.25 -32.42
CA HIS A 999 11.87 19.56 -32.64
C HIS A 999 10.69 20.31 -31.97
N PRO A 1000 9.55 20.55 -32.66
CA PRO A 1000 8.42 21.34 -32.12
C PRO A 1000 7.77 20.75 -30.87
N SER A 1001 7.83 19.42 -30.72
CA SER A 1001 7.21 18.66 -29.63
C SER A 1001 8.13 18.45 -28.42
N ALA A 1002 9.41 18.84 -28.51
CA ALA A 1002 10.36 18.65 -27.41
C ALA A 1002 10.09 19.69 -26.31
N ASN A 1003 9.32 19.32 -25.28
CA ASN A 1003 9.17 20.13 -24.07
C ASN A 1003 10.39 19.96 -23.13
N VAL A 1004 11.28 19.02 -23.43
CA VAL A 1004 12.48 18.70 -22.64
C VAL A 1004 13.71 19.49 -23.10
N VAL A 1005 13.57 20.81 -23.25
CA VAL A 1005 14.76 21.70 -23.31
C VAL A 1005 15.35 21.90 -21.89
N LEU A 1006 14.61 21.54 -20.84
CA LEU A 1006 14.95 21.87 -19.45
C LEU A 1006 15.74 20.79 -18.68
N ALA A 1007 15.67 19.51 -19.08
CA ALA A 1007 16.33 18.43 -18.32
C ALA A 1007 17.75 18.07 -18.80
N VAL A 1008 18.05 18.24 -20.09
CA VAL A 1008 19.30 17.72 -20.68
C VAL A 1008 20.48 18.71 -20.55
N LEU A 1009 20.22 20.02 -20.49
CA LEU A 1009 21.26 21.04 -20.51
C LEU A 1009 22.05 21.24 -19.19
N PRO A 1010 21.48 21.03 -17.98
CA PRO A 1010 22.26 21.07 -16.74
C PRO A 1010 23.32 19.96 -16.65
N LEU A 1011 23.17 18.86 -17.40
CA LEU A 1011 24.04 17.69 -17.36
C LEU A 1011 25.23 17.77 -18.35
N ALA A 1012 25.28 18.81 -19.20
CA ALA A 1012 26.36 19.02 -20.16
C ALA A 1012 27.55 19.76 -19.53
N GLN A 1013 28.48 19.02 -18.91
CA GLN A 1013 29.88 19.44 -18.73
C GLN A 1013 30.69 18.68 -19.80
N PRO A 1014 31.15 19.32 -20.90
CA PRO A 1014 32.02 20.50 -20.87
C PRO A 1014 31.57 21.66 -21.79
N GLN A 1015 31.95 22.88 -21.39
CA GLN A 1015 31.73 24.17 -22.09
C GLN A 1015 32.25 24.25 -23.55
N ALA A 1016 32.93 23.22 -24.07
CA ALA A 1016 33.68 23.28 -25.33
C ALA A 1016 32.82 23.19 -26.61
N HIS A 1017 31.60 22.65 -26.55
CA HIS A 1017 30.82 22.37 -27.77
C HIS A 1017 29.44 23.04 -27.82
N VAL A 1018 29.07 23.80 -26.78
CA VAL A 1018 27.82 24.60 -26.79
C VAL A 1018 27.81 25.57 -27.97
N ALA A 1019 28.95 26.18 -28.29
CA ALA A 1019 29.09 27.07 -29.45
C ALA A 1019 28.87 26.35 -30.80
N ASP A 1020 29.32 25.09 -30.93
CA ASP A 1020 29.19 24.29 -32.15
C ASP A 1020 27.76 23.80 -32.34
N VAL A 1021 27.11 23.34 -31.27
CA VAL A 1021 25.69 22.92 -31.27
C VAL A 1021 24.77 24.11 -31.58
N LEU A 1022 25.02 25.28 -30.98
CA LEU A 1022 24.26 26.51 -31.28
C LEU A 1022 24.52 27.02 -32.70
N SER A 1023 25.75 26.89 -33.22
CA SER A 1023 26.07 27.25 -34.62
C SER A 1023 25.46 26.28 -35.63
N ALA A 1024 25.32 24.99 -35.29
CA ALA A 1024 24.59 24.02 -36.11
C ALA A 1024 23.08 24.34 -36.10
N TYR A 1025 22.50 24.60 -34.93
CA TYR A 1025 21.10 24.98 -34.77
C TYR A 1025 20.73 26.25 -35.57
N ALA A 1026 21.55 27.31 -35.46
CA ALA A 1026 21.33 28.56 -36.19
C ALA A 1026 21.45 28.43 -37.72
N ARG A 1027 22.25 27.46 -38.22
CA ARG A 1027 22.36 27.16 -39.65
C ARG A 1027 21.16 26.38 -40.19
N LEU A 1028 20.54 25.55 -39.35
CA LEU A 1028 19.48 24.64 -39.78
C LEU A 1028 18.09 25.29 -39.75
N TYR A 1029 17.82 26.26 -38.86
CA TYR A 1029 16.45 26.77 -38.65
C TYR A 1029 16.38 28.29 -38.39
N GLU A 1030 16.31 29.07 -39.47
CA GLU A 1030 16.18 30.55 -39.44
C GLU A 1030 14.90 31.03 -38.71
N SER A 1031 13.83 30.23 -38.72
CA SER A 1031 12.52 30.56 -38.11
C SER A 1031 12.44 30.35 -36.59
N SER A 1032 13.43 29.69 -35.99
CA SER A 1032 13.44 29.34 -34.56
C SER A 1032 14.36 30.22 -33.72
N ALA A 1033 14.95 31.25 -34.35
CA ALA A 1033 15.88 32.17 -33.72
C ALA A 1033 15.29 32.91 -32.49
N SER A 1034 13.98 33.18 -32.49
CA SER A 1034 13.32 33.87 -31.37
C SER A 1034 13.22 33.00 -30.11
N LYS A 1035 12.89 31.71 -30.25
CA LYS A 1035 12.82 30.75 -29.12
C LYS A 1035 14.19 30.52 -28.49
N LEU A 1036 15.22 30.36 -29.31
CA LEU A 1036 16.59 30.23 -28.83
C LEU A 1036 17.06 31.52 -28.15
N ALA A 1037 16.76 32.68 -28.73
CA ALA A 1037 17.10 33.96 -28.12
C ALA A 1037 16.38 34.19 -26.78
N GLN A 1038 15.12 33.78 -26.67
CA GLN A 1038 14.35 33.87 -25.43
C GLN A 1038 14.93 32.93 -24.36
N TRP A 1039 15.31 31.70 -24.74
CA TRP A 1039 15.96 30.77 -23.82
C TRP A 1039 17.31 31.29 -23.32
N LEU A 1040 18.17 31.79 -24.21
CA LEU A 1040 19.48 32.37 -23.87
C LEU A 1040 19.34 33.57 -22.93
N LEU A 1041 18.26 34.36 -23.05
CA LEU A 1041 17.97 35.47 -22.14
C LEU A 1041 17.50 35.00 -20.75
N THR A 1042 16.63 34.00 -20.70
CA THR A 1042 16.09 33.44 -19.45
C THR A 1042 17.18 32.73 -18.61
N HIS A 1043 18.28 32.33 -19.24
CA HIS A 1043 19.36 31.55 -18.63
C HIS A 1043 20.72 32.29 -18.66
N ALA A 1044 20.72 33.58 -18.97
CA ALA A 1044 21.95 34.39 -19.04
C ALA A 1044 22.69 34.50 -17.70
N GLN A 1045 22.02 34.20 -16.58
CA GLN A 1045 22.62 34.14 -15.24
C GLN A 1045 23.61 32.97 -15.05
N PHE A 1046 23.61 31.97 -15.93
CA PHE A 1046 24.55 30.84 -15.84
C PHE A 1046 25.88 31.18 -16.53
N PRO A 1047 27.04 31.06 -15.85
CA PRO A 1047 28.33 31.50 -16.39
C PRO A 1047 28.71 30.90 -17.75
N GLY A 1048 28.38 29.64 -18.01
CA GLY A 1048 28.65 28.98 -19.30
C GLY A 1048 27.79 29.51 -20.45
N VAL A 1049 26.53 29.85 -20.17
CA VAL A 1049 25.62 30.45 -21.14
C VAL A 1049 26.05 31.89 -21.45
N GLN A 1050 26.43 32.66 -20.42
CA GLN A 1050 26.93 34.01 -20.58
C GLN A 1050 28.24 34.07 -21.38
N ALA A 1051 29.21 33.21 -21.07
CA ALA A 1051 30.45 33.09 -21.83
C ALA A 1051 30.19 32.76 -23.32
N THR A 1052 29.17 31.94 -23.59
CA THR A 1052 28.77 31.59 -24.96
C THR A 1052 28.13 32.76 -25.70
N ILE A 1053 27.25 33.53 -25.02
CA ILE A 1053 26.65 34.77 -25.57
C ILE A 1053 27.77 35.77 -25.94
N GLU A 1054 28.74 35.95 -25.05
CA GLU A 1054 29.88 36.86 -25.25
C GLU A 1054 30.81 36.39 -26.37
N ALA A 1055 31.17 35.11 -26.41
CA ALA A 1055 32.03 34.52 -27.45
C ALA A 1055 31.40 34.58 -28.85
N ALA A 1056 30.06 34.50 -28.94
CA ALA A 1056 29.32 34.64 -30.19
C ALA A 1056 29.16 36.10 -30.65
N GLY A 1057 29.65 37.10 -29.89
CA GLY A 1057 29.49 38.52 -30.22
C GLY A 1057 28.03 39.01 -30.15
N LEU A 1058 27.19 38.26 -29.44
CA LEU A 1058 25.79 38.59 -29.19
C LEU A 1058 25.72 39.45 -27.91
N THR A 1059 24.83 40.43 -27.91
CA THR A 1059 24.55 41.21 -26.70
C THR A 1059 23.16 40.86 -26.22
N VAL A 1060 22.90 40.95 -24.90
CA VAL A 1060 21.55 40.80 -24.32
C VAL A 1060 20.55 41.64 -25.12
N LYS A 1061 20.92 42.86 -25.52
CA LYS A 1061 20.10 43.74 -26.35
C LYS A 1061 19.78 43.17 -27.75
N LYS A 1062 20.76 42.56 -28.43
CA LYS A 1062 20.54 41.89 -29.73
C LYS A 1062 19.65 40.67 -29.56
N LEU A 1063 19.88 39.86 -28.52
CA LEU A 1063 19.06 38.69 -28.21
C LEU A 1063 17.61 39.11 -27.89
N SER A 1064 17.39 40.15 -27.08
CA SER A 1064 16.04 40.66 -26.78
C SER A 1064 15.34 41.28 -27.98
N SER A 1065 16.06 41.59 -29.06
CA SER A 1065 15.50 42.07 -30.33
C SER A 1065 15.20 40.95 -31.32
N VAL A 1066 15.81 39.78 -31.15
CA VAL A 1066 15.55 38.57 -31.94
C VAL A 1066 14.47 37.72 -31.27
N ALA A 1067 14.39 37.75 -29.93
CA ALA A 1067 13.34 37.12 -29.14
C ALA A 1067 11.97 37.81 -29.28
N ARG A 1068 11.97 39.12 -29.55
CA ARG A 1068 10.78 39.91 -29.94
C ARG A 1068 10.59 39.81 -31.44
#